data_AF-A0A8S1HHZ8-F1
#
_entry.id   AF-A0A8S1HHZ8-F1
#
_cell.length_a   1.000
_cell.length_b   1.000
_cell.length_c   1.000
_cell.angle_alpha   90.00
_cell.angle_beta   90.00
_cell.angle_gamma   90.00
#
_symmetry.space_group_name_H-M   'P 1'
#
loop_
_entity.id
_entity.type
_entity.pdbx_description
1 polymer ?
#
loop_
_entity_poly.entity_id
_entity_poly.type
_entity_poly.pdbx_seq_one_letter_code
_entity_poly.pdbx_strand_id
1 'polypeptide(L)'
;MSASNTAFLKDHPAVTKTRPEARGSLAAYPRISGSAAATEAKKLDASGSRRIDNVVRRLQTPILTTPRTSPKKRCDSREDTLASRRQRPDFNVLHASLHRLSKKSSAIKQDILVNIESYTIHYILSSSRRNWMDHAQKDEAKDHILVPNGESVENGKPANCPFYSKPTLGSVSCMPYSRSLTVPNRNCAMGARQQANLATSYMDLSQLYGTNEAVRRLRSFKNGRLALRASSGVTDRYGLPPPVPNAEFSAAGCFSSPSKPCFLAGSNRINFLPLSAAFYTIWMRQHNLVADKLKDVNSQWDDEKLFEEARRIVIAQWQHVVYREIVPLLIGKQNLRSMGVRLQENGFDSGYNMKVDASTTNVFSVIGQLFLTMYPGYILSGVNNRRESIASMLNNASILYEKGKLDGVLRFMLTEGVSRPGLHVAQTFKQVLLHRNSSLDMVAMWIQMSRDHGTPSYSDWRRFCNLETFRSFDSLGAHLQKAINLTQLEDLYKDTENIDLLVGGLAEKSMEGGLLGPTFTNFAILCESSSIPKLDPASWREEKVRSLPITLETVEKAIKLGMEQYLRHEESEGRKFRENQPLPSSSALLTHALLMAPKKESLDIARTAAVLREATNVLVTGNGLKRSEKLPSLDLPSLQRMLPLIDVSRVIGNFTPFLGKEPLPKNLCLPEPLPCDHTTKYRTYSGWCNNIKFPKFGNSFVQMRRLLDPAYNDGFDEPRSRSVLGGELPSARRISNFVHAEAPNFHVKFTHMLMQFGQILDHDMMHSPISRGYKPDDPFFPHSHDDGRPRCMPFARSLLGQLSLGFRNQLNQLTSFLDASYLYGSTQCEANRLRLFSGGKLNFTDLGFNKEALPQGDQEKDCRSTLASTSKRCFVAGDERSNEHPGLTVMHNLLLREHNRIARALSSRNVLWNDEKIYQETRRINIAQLQHIVFKEWLPIVMGITNMEKYELRPLSSGYFEGYDPLCDASISQEMSTSAFRFGHSLIRSMFPRMNDKFSNMTKAVNLTEHFSNPSPIYEKNNGHMESILMGLIGTNSMAFDRHITSSVRNHLFAKPGGPLTGLDLAAVNIQRGRDHGVQAYNAYRH
;
A
#
# COMPACT_ATOMS: atom_id res chain seq x y z
N MET A 1 -15.95 42.37 33.15
CA MET A 1 -15.00 43.09 34.05
C MET A 1 -13.77 43.49 33.24
N SER A 2 -12.94 44.38 33.77
CA SER A 2 -11.63 44.82 33.24
C SER A 2 -10.62 43.65 33.17
N ALA A 3 -9.41 43.73 32.57
CA ALA A 3 -8.57 44.84 32.05
C ALA A 3 -7.63 44.28 30.93
N SER A 4 -6.80 45.00 30.16
CA SER A 4 -6.73 46.40 29.63
C SER A 4 -5.58 46.47 28.59
N ASN A 5 -5.19 47.67 28.14
CA ASN A 5 -3.96 48.01 27.38
C ASN A 5 -3.91 47.52 25.90
N THR A 6 -3.80 48.30 24.83
CA THR A 6 -3.19 49.63 24.50
C THR A 6 -1.66 49.70 24.66
N ALA A 7 -0.88 50.27 23.74
CA ALA A 7 -1.07 50.66 22.33
C ALA A 7 0.33 50.98 21.73
N PHE A 8 0.45 51.19 20.41
CA PHE A 8 1.17 52.36 19.84
C PHE A 8 0.82 52.55 18.34
N LEU A 9 1.33 53.61 17.72
CA LEU A 9 0.73 54.35 16.61
C LEU A 9 1.74 54.68 15.49
N LYS A 10 1.23 55.18 14.35
CA LYS A 10 1.92 55.98 13.30
C LYS A 10 2.86 55.26 12.31
N ASP A 11 3.04 55.72 11.06
CA ASP A 11 2.08 56.39 10.13
C ASP A 11 2.63 56.50 8.68
N HIS A 12 1.74 56.97 7.78
CA HIS A 12 1.98 57.63 6.48
C HIS A 12 2.19 56.83 5.15
N PRO A 13 1.78 57.40 3.98
CA PRO A 13 1.34 56.60 2.83
C PRO A 13 1.71 57.12 1.40
N ALA A 14 1.14 56.46 0.37
CA ALA A 14 0.98 56.92 -1.02
C ALA A 14 2.28 57.08 -1.86
N VAL A 15 2.25 57.20 -3.20
CA VAL A 15 1.15 57.20 -4.21
C VAL A 15 1.39 56.04 -5.22
N THR A 16 1.01 55.94 -6.50
CA THR A 16 0.41 56.78 -7.58
C THR A 16 -0.67 56.00 -8.38
N LYS A 17 -1.27 56.65 -9.40
CA LYS A 17 -2.10 56.10 -10.50
C LYS A 17 -1.17 55.71 -11.69
N THR A 18 -1.54 55.10 -12.85
CA THR A 18 -2.84 54.89 -13.53
C THR A 18 -2.77 53.75 -14.59
N ARG A 19 -3.94 53.36 -15.14
CA ARG A 19 -4.23 52.56 -16.37
C ARG A 19 -3.93 53.34 -17.70
N PRO A 20 -4.18 52.83 -18.95
CA PRO A 20 -4.65 51.49 -19.43
C PRO A 20 -3.94 50.91 -20.72
N GLU A 21 -4.44 49.74 -21.18
CA GLU A 21 -4.66 49.27 -22.58
C GLU A 21 -3.59 49.32 -23.71
N ALA A 22 -3.38 48.16 -24.37
CA ALA A 22 -3.61 47.93 -25.82
C ALA A 22 -3.47 46.42 -26.21
N ARG A 23 -3.84 46.04 -27.45
CA ARG A 23 -3.76 44.67 -28.03
C ARG A 23 -2.63 44.54 -29.07
N GLY A 24 -2.09 43.33 -29.31
CA GLY A 24 -1.14 43.09 -30.42
C GLY A 24 -0.86 41.63 -30.81
N SER A 25 -1.41 41.21 -31.98
CA SER A 25 -0.88 40.25 -33.00
C SER A 25 -0.24 38.89 -32.64
N LEU A 26 -0.61 37.86 -33.43
CA LEU A 26 0.13 36.60 -33.61
C LEU A 26 1.32 36.76 -34.59
N ALA A 27 2.23 35.77 -34.59
CA ALA A 27 3.11 35.43 -35.70
C ALA A 27 3.14 33.90 -35.91
N ALA A 28 3.55 33.40 -37.09
CA ALA A 28 3.37 31.99 -37.48
C ALA A 28 4.44 31.48 -38.49
N TYR A 29 4.34 30.19 -38.84
CA TYR A 29 5.12 29.43 -39.86
C TYR A 29 6.57 29.04 -39.49
N PRO A 30 7.17 28.02 -40.16
CA PRO A 30 6.67 27.23 -41.30
C PRO A 30 6.53 25.70 -41.08
N ARG A 31 5.91 25.04 -42.06
CA ARG A 31 5.91 23.57 -42.25
C ARG A 31 7.15 23.13 -43.03
N ILE A 32 7.55 21.86 -42.90
CA ILE A 32 8.26 21.10 -43.94
C ILE A 32 7.49 19.80 -44.19
N SER A 33 7.45 19.35 -45.43
CA SER A 33 6.75 18.12 -45.89
C SER A 33 7.65 17.30 -46.81
N GLY A 34 7.66 15.98 -46.65
CA GLY A 34 8.39 15.07 -47.54
C GLY A 34 8.01 13.61 -47.28
N SER A 35 7.86 12.82 -48.35
CA SER A 35 7.33 11.45 -48.33
C SER A 35 7.91 10.61 -49.47
N ALA A 36 8.31 9.35 -49.22
CA ALA A 36 8.33 8.30 -50.25
C ALA A 36 8.57 6.87 -49.70
N ALA A 37 7.74 5.93 -50.18
CA ALA A 37 8.06 4.59 -50.71
C ALA A 37 9.03 3.59 -50.01
N ALA A 38 8.42 2.56 -49.41
CA ALA A 38 8.35 1.17 -49.93
C ALA A 38 9.54 0.15 -49.88
N THR A 39 9.20 -1.04 -49.36
CA THR A 39 9.58 -2.44 -49.74
C THR A 39 11.03 -2.85 -50.02
N GLU A 40 11.51 -3.84 -49.24
CA GLU A 40 11.75 -5.21 -49.77
C GLU A 40 11.69 -6.29 -48.66
N ALA A 41 11.88 -7.59 -48.97
CA ALA A 41 11.59 -8.68 -48.02
C ALA A 41 12.35 -10.01 -48.21
N LYS A 42 12.37 -10.81 -47.12
CA LYS A 42 12.66 -12.28 -46.98
C LYS A 42 14.13 -12.77 -46.84
N LYS A 43 14.21 -13.91 -46.11
CA LYS A 43 15.29 -14.92 -45.99
C LYS A 43 16.61 -14.53 -45.30
N LEU A 44 16.83 -15.10 -44.11
CA LEU A 44 17.96 -16.02 -43.86
C LEU A 44 17.71 -16.92 -42.63
N ASP A 45 18.44 -18.04 -42.55
CA ASP A 45 17.98 -19.24 -41.85
C ASP A 45 18.48 -19.45 -40.40
N ALA A 46 17.59 -20.06 -39.59
CA ALA A 46 17.71 -21.21 -38.68
C ALA A 46 19.07 -21.66 -38.08
N SER A 47 20.10 -20.83 -38.04
CA SER A 47 21.49 -21.21 -37.73
C SER A 47 21.95 -20.86 -36.30
N GLY A 48 21.28 -19.91 -35.64
CA GLY A 48 21.70 -19.39 -34.33
C GLY A 48 21.68 -20.42 -33.18
N SER A 49 20.66 -21.29 -33.15
CA SER A 49 20.41 -22.17 -31.98
C SER A 49 21.56 -23.15 -31.69
N ARG A 50 22.21 -23.70 -32.72
CA ARG A 50 23.31 -24.69 -32.57
C ARG A 50 24.64 -24.11 -32.08
N ARG A 51 24.79 -22.77 -31.98
CA ARG A 51 25.99 -22.15 -31.40
C ARG A 51 25.97 -22.07 -29.87
N ILE A 52 24.79 -22.03 -29.24
CA ILE A 52 24.67 -21.86 -27.78
C ILE A 52 25.00 -23.17 -27.05
N ASP A 53 24.45 -24.30 -27.49
CA ASP A 53 24.70 -25.62 -26.88
C ASP A 53 26.19 -26.01 -26.87
N ASN A 54 26.94 -25.60 -27.90
CA ASN A 54 28.38 -25.85 -28.03
C ASN A 54 29.24 -25.01 -27.07
N VAL A 55 28.73 -23.87 -26.57
CA VAL A 55 29.39 -23.11 -25.50
C VAL A 55 29.20 -23.82 -24.16
N VAL A 56 27.98 -24.30 -23.87
CA VAL A 56 27.66 -25.00 -22.61
C VAL A 56 28.43 -26.32 -22.49
N ARG A 57 28.42 -27.16 -23.53
CA ARG A 57 29.10 -28.48 -23.50
C ARG A 57 30.63 -28.40 -23.37
N ARG A 58 31.27 -27.29 -23.75
CA ARG A 58 32.72 -27.11 -23.60
C ARG A 58 33.16 -26.66 -22.19
N LEU A 59 32.21 -26.47 -21.26
CA LEU A 59 32.48 -26.01 -19.89
C LEU A 59 32.28 -27.10 -18.82
N GLN A 60 31.96 -28.35 -19.20
CA GLN A 60 31.56 -29.40 -18.26
C GLN A 60 32.17 -30.79 -18.58
N THR A 61 33.50 -30.91 -18.55
CA THR A 61 34.20 -32.21 -18.56
C THR A 61 35.32 -32.26 -17.51
N PRO A 62 35.17 -33.03 -16.42
CA PRO A 62 36.26 -33.33 -15.50
C PRO A 62 37.03 -34.58 -15.93
N ILE A 63 38.37 -34.54 -15.82
CA ILE A 63 39.24 -35.72 -15.95
C ILE A 63 40.11 -35.80 -14.69
N LEU A 64 40.14 -36.96 -14.04
CA LEU A 64 40.99 -37.25 -12.88
C LEU A 64 41.35 -38.74 -12.85
N THR A 65 42.64 -39.07 -12.97
CA THR A 65 43.27 -40.23 -12.30
C THR A 65 44.81 -40.17 -12.34
N THR A 66 45.40 -39.85 -11.19
CA THR A 66 46.67 -40.43 -10.64
C THR A 66 48.05 -40.19 -11.33
N PRO A 67 49.20 -40.37 -10.63
CA PRO A 67 50.45 -39.62 -10.91
C PRO A 67 51.76 -40.44 -11.04
N ARG A 68 52.91 -39.71 -11.11
CA ARG A 68 54.32 -40.14 -11.29
C ARG A 68 54.70 -40.38 -12.78
N THR A 69 55.92 -40.15 -13.28
CA THR A 69 57.25 -39.80 -12.69
C THR A 69 57.95 -38.63 -13.42
N SER A 70 59.05 -38.12 -12.85
CA SER A 70 60.10 -37.31 -13.52
C SER A 70 61.39 -38.18 -13.70
N PRO A 71 62.56 -37.72 -14.23
CA PRO A 71 62.97 -36.38 -14.69
C PRO A 71 63.80 -36.36 -16.02
N LYS A 72 64.47 -35.20 -16.31
CA LYS A 72 65.56 -34.88 -17.31
C LYS A 72 65.11 -33.92 -18.44
N LYS A 73 65.98 -33.07 -19.04
CA LYS A 73 67.13 -32.23 -18.56
C LYS A 73 67.64 -31.37 -19.75
N ARG A 74 68.04 -30.10 -19.54
CA ARG A 74 68.75 -29.19 -20.50
C ARG A 74 67.95 -28.80 -21.77
N CYS A 75 68.25 -27.74 -22.54
CA CYS A 75 68.99 -26.48 -22.32
C CYS A 75 68.55 -25.40 -23.35
N ASP A 76 69.02 -24.17 -23.14
CA ASP A 76 69.16 -22.98 -24.03
C ASP A 76 68.79 -23.11 -25.53
N SER A 77 68.14 -22.12 -26.16
CA SER A 77 68.80 -20.86 -26.57
C SER A 77 67.86 -19.63 -26.80
N ARG A 78 68.47 -18.51 -27.27
CA ARG A 78 67.90 -17.26 -27.83
C ARG A 78 66.87 -17.54 -28.97
N GLU A 79 66.03 -16.60 -29.43
CA GLU A 79 66.24 -15.15 -29.65
C GLU A 79 64.92 -14.34 -29.76
N ASP A 80 65.01 -13.02 -30.02
CA ASP A 80 63.90 -12.05 -29.98
C ASP A 80 62.89 -12.12 -31.16
N THR A 81 61.63 -11.74 -30.90
CA THR A 81 60.82 -10.91 -31.82
C THR A 81 59.54 -10.35 -31.17
N LEU A 82 59.22 -9.09 -31.45
CA LEU A 82 57.97 -8.45 -31.02
C LEU A 82 56.78 -8.88 -31.89
N ALA A 83 55.80 -9.56 -31.30
CA ALA A 83 54.49 -9.80 -31.92
C ALA A 83 53.35 -9.65 -30.90
N SER A 84 52.32 -8.86 -31.24
CA SER A 84 51.25 -8.54 -30.30
C SER A 84 50.29 -9.73 -30.08
N ARG A 85 50.10 -10.13 -28.81
CA ARG A 85 49.04 -11.08 -28.42
C ARG A 85 48.14 -10.48 -27.36
N ARG A 86 46.85 -10.36 -27.71
CA ARG A 86 45.76 -9.97 -26.80
C ARG A 86 45.70 -10.96 -25.63
N GLN A 87 46.01 -10.52 -24.41
CA GLN A 87 45.69 -11.31 -23.22
C GLN A 87 44.17 -11.41 -23.09
N ARG A 88 43.63 -12.64 -23.13
CA ARG A 88 42.27 -12.92 -22.67
C ARG A 88 42.31 -13.10 -21.16
N PRO A 89 41.57 -12.32 -20.35
CA PRO A 89 41.42 -12.61 -18.92
C PRO A 89 40.47 -13.80 -18.76
N ASP A 90 40.97 -14.92 -18.24
CA ASP A 90 40.18 -16.14 -18.10
C ASP A 90 38.95 -15.94 -17.20
N PHE A 91 37.87 -16.64 -17.53
CA PHE A 91 36.57 -16.49 -16.85
C PHE A 91 36.64 -16.87 -15.36
N ASN A 92 37.64 -17.65 -14.98
CA ASN A 92 37.82 -18.23 -13.65
C ASN A 92 38.40 -17.27 -12.59
N VAL A 93 39.08 -16.17 -12.96
CA VAL A 93 40.00 -15.50 -12.02
C VAL A 93 39.35 -15.03 -10.72
N LEU A 94 38.23 -14.28 -10.74
CA LEU A 94 37.64 -13.79 -9.49
C LEU A 94 36.92 -14.89 -8.70
N HIS A 95 36.15 -15.77 -9.35
CA HIS A 95 35.42 -16.84 -8.67
C HIS A 95 36.36 -17.91 -8.09
N ALA A 96 37.38 -18.33 -8.84
CA ALA A 96 38.39 -19.28 -8.34
C ALA A 96 39.33 -18.62 -7.32
N SER A 97 39.58 -17.30 -7.39
CA SER A 97 40.27 -16.59 -6.31
C SER A 97 39.41 -16.57 -5.06
N LEU A 98 38.17 -16.09 -5.12
CA LEU A 98 37.26 -16.09 -3.97
C LEU A 98 37.05 -17.49 -3.38
N HIS A 99 36.97 -18.56 -4.18
CA HIS A 99 36.86 -19.93 -3.70
C HIS A 99 38.17 -20.53 -3.12
N ARG A 100 39.35 -20.04 -3.54
CA ARG A 100 40.65 -20.37 -2.93
C ARG A 100 40.91 -19.53 -1.66
N LEU A 101 40.37 -18.32 -1.61
CA LEU A 101 40.52 -17.37 -0.51
C LEU A 101 39.50 -17.60 0.60
N SER A 102 38.26 -18.00 0.29
CA SER A 102 37.28 -18.49 1.27
C SER A 102 37.82 -19.71 2.03
N LYS A 103 38.54 -20.60 1.35
CA LYS A 103 39.19 -21.75 1.98
C LYS A 103 40.40 -21.41 2.87
N LYS A 104 40.87 -20.14 2.87
CA LYS A 104 42.05 -19.72 3.66
C LYS A 104 41.80 -18.57 4.64
N SER A 105 40.91 -17.63 4.33
CA SER A 105 40.61 -16.49 5.20
C SER A 105 39.42 -16.75 6.13
N SER A 106 39.50 -16.18 7.32
CA SER A 106 38.41 -16.02 8.27
C SER A 106 37.71 -14.65 8.13
N ALA A 107 38.46 -13.55 7.99
CA ALA A 107 37.86 -12.21 8.00
C ALA A 107 36.94 -11.91 6.80
N ILE A 108 37.21 -12.40 5.59
CA ILE A 108 36.26 -12.28 4.45
C ILE A 108 34.92 -12.92 4.78
N LYS A 109 34.92 -14.03 5.52
CA LYS A 109 33.69 -14.70 5.96
C LYS A 109 32.94 -13.83 6.95
N GLN A 110 33.66 -13.13 7.83
CA GLN A 110 33.08 -12.21 8.78
C GLN A 110 32.34 -11.05 8.08
N ASP A 111 32.96 -10.40 7.09
CA ASP A 111 32.27 -9.32 6.37
C ASP A 111 31.13 -9.85 5.48
N ILE A 112 31.20 -11.09 4.97
CA ILE A 112 30.03 -11.76 4.37
C ILE A 112 28.91 -11.95 5.41
N LEU A 113 29.23 -12.38 6.63
CA LEU A 113 28.27 -12.57 7.72
C LEU A 113 27.63 -11.24 8.19
N VAL A 114 28.40 -10.15 8.30
CA VAL A 114 27.88 -8.80 8.60
C VAL A 114 27.08 -8.21 7.42
N ASN A 115 27.32 -8.69 6.20
CA ASN A 115 26.43 -8.43 5.06
C ASN A 115 25.14 -9.28 5.08
N ILE A 116 25.16 -10.48 5.68
CA ILE A 116 23.95 -11.27 5.96
C ILE A 116 23.10 -10.58 7.03
N GLU A 117 23.70 -10.06 8.11
CA GLU A 117 23.03 -9.19 9.11
C GLU A 117 22.30 -8.00 8.44
N SER A 118 22.91 -7.43 7.40
CA SER A 118 22.42 -6.22 6.75
C SER A 118 21.13 -6.42 5.94
N TYR A 119 20.72 -7.66 5.59
CA TYR A 119 19.37 -7.95 5.06
C TYR A 119 18.28 -7.84 6.13
N THR A 120 18.63 -8.08 7.39
CA THR A 120 17.68 -8.15 8.50
C THR A 120 17.52 -6.81 9.20
N ILE A 121 18.60 -6.02 9.26
CA ILE A 121 18.69 -4.87 10.18
C ILE A 121 18.82 -3.55 9.41
N HIS A 122 17.95 -3.35 8.42
CA HIS A 122 17.78 -2.06 7.74
C HIS A 122 17.25 -0.98 8.70
N TYR A 123 16.55 -1.39 9.77
CA TYR A 123 15.88 -0.48 10.71
C TYR A 123 16.76 0.03 11.87
N ILE A 124 17.45 -0.87 12.61
CA ILE A 124 17.69 -0.61 14.04
C ILE A 124 18.85 0.37 14.31
N LEU A 125 19.96 0.25 13.59
CA LEU A 125 21.03 1.26 13.64
C LEU A 125 20.65 2.57 12.90
N SER A 126 19.68 2.56 11.98
CA SER A 126 19.33 3.73 11.16
C SER A 126 18.26 4.63 11.79
N SER A 127 17.39 4.07 12.63
CA SER A 127 16.45 4.78 13.49
C SER A 127 17.14 5.36 14.71
N SER A 128 17.92 4.54 15.43
CA SER A 128 18.76 4.98 16.54
C SER A 128 19.68 6.12 16.12
N ARG A 129 20.36 6.01 14.96
CA ARG A 129 21.23 7.11 14.47
C ARG A 129 20.43 8.34 14.02
N ARG A 130 19.29 8.23 13.34
CA ARG A 130 18.54 9.45 12.93
C ARG A 130 17.97 10.20 14.12
N ASN A 131 17.23 9.55 15.01
CA ASN A 131 16.65 10.22 16.18
C ASN A 131 17.75 10.81 17.07
N TRP A 132 18.86 10.08 17.28
CA TRP A 132 19.94 10.55 18.15
C TRP A 132 20.81 11.64 17.52
N MET A 133 21.04 11.63 16.20
CA MET A 133 21.70 12.75 15.51
C MET A 133 20.80 14.00 15.51
N ASP A 134 19.50 13.85 15.22
CA ASP A 134 18.53 14.96 15.20
C ASP A 134 18.27 15.56 16.60
N HIS A 135 18.55 14.83 17.69
CA HIS A 135 18.50 15.34 19.06
C HIS A 135 19.87 15.88 19.49
N ALA A 136 20.97 15.20 19.22
CA ALA A 136 22.32 15.70 19.53
C ALA A 136 22.71 16.98 18.74
N GLN A 137 22.00 17.32 17.66
CA GLN A 137 22.10 18.64 16.98
C GLN A 137 21.11 19.69 17.48
N LYS A 138 20.25 19.38 18.46
CA LYS A 138 19.27 20.30 19.08
C LYS A 138 19.53 20.51 20.57
N ASP A 139 20.11 19.53 21.26
CA ASP A 139 20.33 19.51 22.70
C ASP A 139 21.54 20.34 23.19
N GLU A 140 22.05 21.30 22.39
CA GLU A 140 22.82 22.42 22.93
C GLU A 140 21.94 23.40 23.76
N ALA A 141 20.63 23.11 23.90
CA ALA A 141 19.72 23.85 24.77
C ALA A 141 18.71 22.96 25.55
N LYS A 142 18.98 22.80 26.86
CA LYS A 142 18.04 22.46 27.97
C LYS A 142 17.63 20.99 28.19
N ASP A 143 18.39 20.29 29.04
CA ASP A 143 17.97 19.56 30.26
C ASP A 143 16.70 18.67 30.33
N HIS A 144 16.05 18.30 29.23
CA HIS A 144 14.82 17.49 29.25
C HIS A 144 14.92 16.23 28.37
N ILE A 145 15.31 15.12 28.99
CA ILE A 145 15.30 13.78 28.38
C ILE A 145 13.84 13.32 28.21
N LEU A 146 13.34 13.30 26.99
CA LEU A 146 11.97 12.85 26.68
C LEU A 146 11.86 11.32 26.67
N VAL A 147 10.99 10.80 27.54
CA VAL A 147 10.53 9.40 27.52
C VAL A 147 9.44 9.26 26.46
N PRO A 148 9.45 8.22 25.60
CA PRO A 148 8.36 8.01 24.64
C PRO A 148 7.07 7.56 25.34
N ASN A 149 6.01 8.33 25.12
CA ASN A 149 4.63 8.22 25.64
C ASN A 149 4.36 8.84 27.02
N GLY A 150 3.82 10.06 27.00
CA GLY A 150 2.53 10.38 27.67
C GLY A 150 2.45 10.52 29.19
N GLU A 151 3.31 9.86 29.97
CA GLU A 151 3.23 9.92 31.44
C GLU A 151 3.98 11.14 31.97
N SER A 152 3.25 12.06 32.62
CA SER A 152 3.85 13.19 33.33
C SER A 152 4.60 12.73 34.57
N VAL A 153 5.73 13.36 34.86
CA VAL A 153 6.50 13.14 36.10
C VAL A 153 5.66 13.56 37.31
N GLU A 154 5.03 12.59 37.98
CA GLU A 154 4.51 12.80 39.33
C GLU A 154 5.67 12.95 40.34
N ASN A 155 5.54 13.92 41.24
CA ASN A 155 6.24 13.96 42.52
C ASN A 155 7.78 13.98 42.50
N GLY A 156 8.37 14.59 41.46
CA GLY A 156 9.65 15.31 41.57
C GLY A 156 10.91 14.49 41.91
N LYS A 157 10.86 13.16 41.75
CA LYS A 157 12.03 12.28 41.84
C LYS A 157 12.42 11.79 40.44
N PRO A 158 13.71 11.70 40.08
CA PRO A 158 14.11 11.01 38.87
C PRO A 158 13.61 9.57 38.91
N ALA A 159 12.88 9.14 37.89
CA ALA A 159 12.53 7.73 37.75
C ALA A 159 13.82 6.90 37.71
N ASN A 160 13.90 5.83 38.50
CA ASN A 160 15.08 4.97 38.59
C ASN A 160 15.42 4.38 37.22
N CYS A 161 16.38 4.99 36.53
CA CYS A 161 16.80 4.53 35.20
C CYS A 161 17.62 3.25 35.37
N PRO A 162 17.17 2.07 34.87
CA PRO A 162 17.76 0.78 35.28
C PRO A 162 19.17 0.50 34.73
N PHE A 163 19.75 1.42 33.95
CA PHE A 163 20.87 1.16 33.05
C PHE A 163 22.06 2.09 33.25
N TYR A 164 22.65 2.04 34.45
CA TYR A 164 24.11 2.00 34.61
C TYR A 164 24.53 1.58 36.02
N SER A 165 25.41 0.58 36.12
CA SER A 165 26.32 0.46 37.27
C SER A 165 27.51 1.40 37.05
N LYS A 166 27.70 2.37 37.96
CA LYS A 166 28.86 3.27 37.94
C LYS A 166 30.16 2.50 38.25
N PRO A 167 31.36 2.98 37.81
CA PRO A 167 31.68 4.40 37.62
C PRO A 167 32.34 4.79 36.27
N THR A 168 32.70 6.08 36.17
CA THR A 168 33.61 6.70 35.19
C THR A 168 33.13 6.96 33.75
N LEU A 169 32.06 7.75 33.57
CA LEU A 169 31.95 8.66 32.40
C LEU A 169 30.97 9.84 32.62
N GLY A 170 31.40 10.82 33.43
CA GLY A 170 30.76 12.13 33.54
C GLY A 170 29.42 12.19 34.30
N SER A 171 28.65 13.25 34.01
CA SER A 171 27.37 13.60 34.65
C SER A 171 26.14 12.92 34.05
N VAL A 172 26.31 12.09 33.02
CA VAL A 172 25.20 11.44 32.31
C VAL A 172 24.64 10.27 33.13
N SER A 173 23.30 10.24 33.30
CA SER A 173 22.61 9.27 34.17
C SER A 173 22.02 8.05 33.45
N CYS A 174 22.02 8.01 32.11
CA CYS A 174 21.42 6.94 31.32
C CYS A 174 22.02 6.84 29.92
N MET A 175 22.00 5.63 29.32
CA MET A 175 22.31 5.47 27.90
C MET A 175 21.04 5.68 27.04
N PRO A 176 21.08 6.54 26.01
CA PRO A 176 19.92 6.80 25.16
C PRO A 176 19.61 5.62 24.24
N TYR A 177 18.35 5.20 24.20
CA TYR A 177 17.85 4.10 23.38
C TYR A 177 16.49 4.46 22.75
N SER A 178 16.30 4.14 21.47
CA SER A 178 15.04 4.33 20.74
C SER A 178 14.44 2.97 20.37
N ARG A 179 13.14 2.79 20.65
CA ARG A 179 12.39 1.56 20.33
C ARG A 179 12.20 1.38 18.81
N SER A 180 12.22 0.14 18.33
CA SER A 180 12.01 -0.22 16.93
C SER A 180 10.58 0.11 16.44
N LEU A 181 10.44 0.58 15.19
CA LEU A 181 9.16 0.90 14.55
C LEU A 181 8.27 -0.34 14.47
N THR A 182 6.99 -0.11 14.74
CA THR A 182 5.95 -1.15 14.76
C THR A 182 5.18 -1.23 13.45
N VAL A 183 4.69 -2.43 13.14
CA VAL A 183 3.70 -2.69 12.08
C VAL A 183 2.53 -3.51 12.65
N PRO A 184 1.32 -3.42 12.06
CA PRO A 184 0.23 -4.35 12.34
C PRO A 184 0.65 -5.80 12.07
N ASN A 185 -0.01 -6.75 12.75
CA ASN A 185 0.08 -8.16 12.38
C ASN A 185 -0.48 -8.38 10.96
N ARG A 186 -0.06 -9.43 10.25
CA ARG A 186 -0.38 -9.67 8.82
C ARG A 186 -1.87 -9.65 8.48
N ASN A 187 -2.73 -10.03 9.42
CA ASN A 187 -4.18 -10.07 9.25
C ASN A 187 -4.88 -8.81 9.80
N CYS A 188 -4.13 -7.76 10.14
CA CYS A 188 -4.59 -6.54 10.84
C CYS A 188 -5.36 -6.80 12.17
N ALA A 189 -5.20 -7.99 12.76
CA ALA A 189 -5.81 -8.37 14.03
C ALA A 189 -5.03 -7.80 15.23
N MET A 190 -5.73 -7.57 16.34
CA MET A 190 -5.11 -7.24 17.63
C MET A 190 -4.18 -8.37 18.10
N GLY A 191 -3.03 -7.99 18.65
CA GLY A 191 -1.98 -8.92 19.09
C GLY A 191 -0.72 -8.19 19.56
N ALA A 192 0.33 -8.95 19.90
CA ALA A 192 1.58 -8.41 20.41
C ALA A 192 2.35 -7.56 19.37
N ARG A 193 3.07 -6.54 19.86
CA ARG A 193 3.91 -5.61 19.09
C ARG A 193 4.83 -6.33 18.09
N GLN A 194 4.64 -6.10 16.79
CA GLN A 194 5.52 -6.59 15.72
C GLN A 194 6.39 -5.45 15.16
N GLN A 195 7.65 -5.72 14.84
CA GLN A 195 8.63 -4.74 14.38
C GLN A 195 8.76 -4.75 12.85
N ALA A 196 9.04 -3.58 12.25
CA ALA A 196 9.10 -3.39 10.81
C ALA A 196 10.43 -3.87 10.19
N ASN A 197 10.37 -4.79 9.21
CA ASN A 197 11.49 -5.01 8.28
C ASN A 197 11.39 -4.02 7.11
N LEU A 198 12.46 -3.25 6.86
CA LEU A 198 12.57 -2.27 5.75
C LEU A 198 13.58 -2.71 4.67
N ALA A 199 13.93 -3.99 4.61
CA ALA A 199 14.67 -4.63 3.53
C ALA A 199 13.91 -5.88 3.03
N THR A 200 14.34 -6.42 1.90
CA THR A 200 13.84 -7.71 1.40
C THR A 200 14.39 -8.84 2.28
N SER A 201 13.54 -9.83 2.58
CA SER A 201 13.97 -11.03 3.34
C SER A 201 14.71 -12.06 2.47
N TYR A 202 14.79 -11.82 1.16
CA TYR A 202 15.55 -12.65 0.22
C TYR A 202 17.02 -12.22 0.18
N MET A 203 17.94 -13.17 0.00
CA MET A 203 19.35 -12.86 -0.28
C MET A 203 19.53 -12.42 -1.74
N ASP A 204 19.11 -11.19 -2.05
CA ASP A 204 18.96 -10.58 -3.37
C ASP A 204 19.89 -9.37 -3.61
N LEU A 205 20.90 -9.21 -2.75
CA LEU A 205 21.80 -8.05 -2.70
C LEU A 205 21.09 -6.68 -2.59
N SER A 206 19.91 -6.60 -1.98
CA SER A 206 19.21 -5.33 -1.70
C SER A 206 20.03 -4.33 -0.88
N GLN A 207 20.97 -4.76 -0.04
CA GLN A 207 21.90 -3.85 0.64
C GLN A 207 22.90 -3.17 -0.33
N LEU A 208 23.18 -3.79 -1.47
CA LEU A 208 24.01 -3.25 -2.56
C LEU A 208 23.19 -2.40 -3.53
N TYR A 209 22.07 -2.94 -4.03
CA TYR A 209 21.25 -2.36 -5.09
C TYR A 209 20.16 -1.38 -4.60
N GLY A 210 19.69 -1.55 -3.37
CA GLY A 210 18.65 -0.73 -2.75
C GLY A 210 17.22 -1.13 -3.13
N THR A 211 16.26 -0.53 -2.44
CA THR A 211 14.82 -0.71 -2.68
C THR A 211 14.25 0.45 -3.51
N ASN A 212 13.49 0.13 -4.56
CA ASN A 212 12.73 1.07 -5.41
C ASN A 212 13.54 2.27 -5.93
N GLU A 213 13.47 3.42 -5.24
CA GLU A 213 14.10 4.67 -5.69
C GLU A 213 15.63 4.62 -5.63
N ALA A 214 16.19 3.96 -4.60
CA ALA A 214 17.64 3.87 -4.39
C ALA A 214 18.37 3.23 -5.58
N VAL A 215 17.75 2.24 -6.24
CA VAL A 215 18.30 1.56 -7.42
C VAL A 215 18.63 2.56 -8.55
N ARG A 216 17.79 3.59 -8.74
CA ARG A 216 17.99 4.61 -9.77
C ARG A 216 19.16 5.54 -9.43
N ARG A 217 19.34 5.88 -8.15
CA ARG A 217 20.44 6.74 -7.68
C ARG A 217 21.83 6.08 -7.81
N LEU A 218 21.88 4.75 -7.97
CA LEU A 218 23.11 3.94 -7.98
C LEU A 218 23.56 3.48 -9.36
N ARG A 219 22.74 3.64 -10.40
CA ARG A 219 23.07 3.28 -11.80
C ARG A 219 23.78 4.42 -12.51
N SER A 220 24.69 4.10 -13.43
CA SER A 220 25.29 5.09 -14.34
C SER A 220 24.49 5.26 -15.64
N PHE A 221 23.39 4.52 -15.81
CA PHE A 221 22.56 4.46 -17.03
C PHE A 221 23.38 4.33 -18.33
N LYS A 222 24.44 3.51 -18.26
CA LYS A 222 25.32 3.19 -19.38
C LYS A 222 25.85 1.76 -19.27
N ASN A 223 25.60 0.95 -20.30
CA ASN A 223 26.02 -0.47 -20.41
C ASN A 223 25.60 -1.38 -19.23
N GLY A 224 24.50 -1.06 -18.53
CA GLY A 224 23.99 -1.80 -17.38
C GLY A 224 24.77 -1.61 -16.09
N ARG A 225 25.60 -0.57 -16.01
CA ARG A 225 26.59 -0.40 -14.93
C ARG A 225 26.04 0.36 -13.72
N LEU A 226 26.56 0.00 -12.55
CA LEU A 226 26.50 0.80 -11.34
C LEU A 226 27.51 1.96 -11.43
N ALA A 227 27.12 3.12 -10.91
CA ALA A 227 27.98 4.28 -10.79
C ALA A 227 29.17 3.99 -9.87
N LEU A 228 30.38 4.31 -10.32
CA LEU A 228 31.61 4.32 -9.54
C LEU A 228 32.36 5.62 -9.85
N ARG A 229 32.90 6.29 -8.83
CA ARG A 229 33.64 7.54 -8.97
C ARG A 229 35.14 7.26 -9.05
N ALA A 230 35.78 7.72 -10.12
CA ALA A 230 37.22 7.93 -10.15
C ALA A 230 37.55 9.12 -9.22
N SER A 231 38.35 8.89 -8.18
CA SER A 231 38.75 9.95 -7.26
C SER A 231 39.99 10.67 -7.78
N SER A 232 39.88 11.96 -8.07
CA SER A 232 41.01 12.82 -8.42
C SER A 232 42.09 12.73 -7.34
N GLY A 233 43.32 12.35 -7.72
CA GLY A 233 44.45 12.12 -6.81
C GLY A 233 44.64 10.68 -6.33
N VAL A 234 43.72 9.74 -6.62
CA VAL A 234 43.84 8.33 -6.19
C VAL A 234 43.97 7.41 -7.40
N THR A 235 45.08 6.67 -7.50
CA THR A 235 45.37 5.76 -8.62
C THR A 235 44.63 4.42 -8.52
N ASP A 236 43.35 4.42 -8.14
CA ASP A 236 42.49 3.23 -8.21
C ASP A 236 41.85 3.13 -9.60
N ARG A 237 42.33 2.18 -10.41
CA ARG A 237 41.89 1.96 -11.80
C ARG A 237 40.41 1.60 -11.95
N TYR A 238 39.72 1.21 -10.87
CA TYR A 238 38.38 0.64 -10.94
C TYR A 238 37.30 1.45 -10.20
N GLY A 239 37.69 2.53 -9.53
CA GLY A 239 36.77 3.51 -8.93
C GLY A 239 36.12 3.07 -7.61
N LEU A 240 35.84 4.04 -6.75
CA LEU A 240 35.15 3.85 -5.47
C LEU A 240 33.63 4.04 -5.64
N PRO A 241 32.79 3.64 -4.67
CA PRO A 241 31.35 3.92 -4.70
C PRO A 241 31.04 5.43 -4.86
N PRO A 242 29.84 5.79 -5.34
CA PRO A 242 29.47 7.20 -5.49
C PRO A 242 29.35 7.88 -4.12
N PRO A 243 29.57 9.21 -4.03
CA PRO A 243 29.41 9.94 -2.78
C PRO A 243 27.93 10.14 -2.42
N VAL A 244 27.64 10.26 -1.13
CA VAL A 244 26.36 10.80 -0.63
C VAL A 244 26.24 12.28 -1.07
N PRO A 245 25.09 12.74 -1.59
CA PRO A 245 24.87 14.15 -1.96
C PRO A 245 25.03 15.11 -0.76
N ASN A 246 25.52 16.32 -1.00
CA ASN A 246 25.83 17.30 0.06
C ASN A 246 24.65 17.60 0.99
N ALA A 247 23.41 17.57 0.49
CA ALA A 247 22.20 17.81 1.29
C ALA A 247 21.83 16.64 2.25
N GLU A 248 22.36 15.44 2.02
CA GLU A 248 22.11 14.24 2.83
C GLU A 248 23.29 13.93 3.78
N PHE A 249 24.33 14.77 3.80
CA PHE A 249 25.62 14.51 4.46
C PHE A 249 25.51 14.35 5.99
N SER A 250 24.73 15.21 6.66
CA SER A 250 24.43 15.09 8.10
C SER A 250 23.51 13.90 8.40
N ALA A 251 22.43 13.75 7.63
CA ALA A 251 21.43 12.69 7.80
C ALA A 251 21.99 11.26 7.60
N ALA A 252 23.13 11.12 6.92
CA ALA A 252 23.85 9.86 6.79
C ALA A 252 24.58 9.42 8.08
N GLY A 253 24.65 10.26 9.11
CA GLY A 253 25.26 9.97 10.40
C GLY A 253 26.77 9.68 10.32
N CYS A 254 27.46 10.31 9.37
CA CYS A 254 28.80 9.94 8.93
C CYS A 254 29.83 11.04 9.22
N PHE A 255 31.03 10.65 9.68
CA PHE A 255 32.04 11.57 10.24
C PHE A 255 33.23 11.83 9.29
N SER A 256 32.99 11.69 7.99
CA SER A 256 33.99 11.91 6.95
C SER A 256 34.12 13.40 6.58
N SER A 257 35.22 13.82 5.95
CA SER A 257 35.38 15.22 5.52
C SER A 257 34.65 15.52 4.19
N PRO A 258 34.30 16.77 3.88
CA PRO A 258 33.79 17.14 2.55
C PRO A 258 34.75 16.83 1.40
N SER A 259 36.07 16.77 1.68
CA SER A 259 37.12 16.38 0.74
C SER A 259 37.26 14.86 0.55
N LYS A 260 36.70 14.05 1.45
CA LYS A 260 36.66 12.58 1.42
C LYS A 260 35.24 12.11 1.79
N PRO A 261 34.22 12.37 0.95
CA PRO A 261 32.82 12.19 1.33
C PRO A 261 32.44 10.75 1.65
N CYS A 262 31.29 10.57 2.27
CA CYS A 262 30.74 9.25 2.60
C CYS A 262 30.20 8.54 1.35
N PHE A 263 30.20 7.21 1.33
CA PHE A 263 29.74 6.40 0.20
C PHE A 263 28.23 6.18 0.20
N LEU A 264 27.65 6.10 -1.00
CA LEU A 264 26.25 5.81 -1.28
C LEU A 264 26.12 4.39 -1.86
N ALA A 265 25.15 3.62 -1.35
CA ALA A 265 24.81 2.27 -1.78
C ALA A 265 23.34 1.96 -1.45
N GLY A 266 22.88 0.75 -1.73
CA GLY A 266 21.51 0.30 -1.42
C GLY A 266 21.12 0.41 0.06
N SER A 267 22.12 0.41 0.96
CA SER A 267 21.96 0.67 2.38
C SER A 267 23.00 1.67 2.91
N ASN A 268 22.55 2.61 3.75
CA ASN A 268 23.40 3.59 4.45
C ASN A 268 24.46 2.93 5.36
N ARG A 269 24.32 1.63 5.65
CA ARG A 269 25.27 0.78 6.38
C ARG A 269 26.65 0.68 5.71
N ILE A 270 26.80 0.98 4.41
CA ILE A 270 28.09 0.93 3.72
C ILE A 270 29.22 1.68 4.46
N ASN A 271 28.91 2.80 5.11
CA ASN A 271 29.90 3.62 5.83
C ASN A 271 30.21 3.13 7.26
N PHE A 272 29.50 2.14 7.79
CA PHE A 272 29.60 1.74 9.20
C PHE A 272 31.02 1.32 9.60
N LEU A 273 31.67 0.52 8.75
CA LEU A 273 33.08 0.14 8.87
C LEU A 273 33.78 0.26 7.50
N PRO A 274 35.08 0.60 7.45
CA PRO A 274 35.86 0.59 6.22
C PRO A 274 35.89 -0.78 5.51
N LEU A 275 35.76 -1.89 6.26
CA LEU A 275 35.66 -3.24 5.69
C LEU A 275 34.36 -3.41 4.90
N SER A 276 33.24 -2.93 5.44
CA SER A 276 31.93 -2.94 4.77
C SER A 276 32.00 -2.12 3.46
N ALA A 277 32.55 -0.91 3.50
CA ALA A 277 32.74 -0.10 2.30
C ALA A 277 33.66 -0.77 1.26
N ALA A 278 34.75 -1.41 1.68
CA ALA A 278 35.63 -2.17 0.80
C ALA A 278 34.92 -3.38 0.17
N PHE A 279 34.09 -4.08 0.95
CA PHE A 279 33.31 -5.24 0.50
C PHE A 279 32.25 -4.85 -0.55
N TYR A 280 31.48 -3.79 -0.28
CA TYR A 280 30.52 -3.23 -1.24
C TYR A 280 31.23 -2.80 -2.54
N THR A 281 32.41 -2.16 -2.43
CA THR A 281 33.24 -1.76 -3.58
C THR A 281 33.58 -2.95 -4.47
N ILE A 282 33.93 -4.11 -3.91
CA ILE A 282 34.16 -5.35 -4.69
C ILE A 282 32.90 -5.76 -5.46
N TRP A 283 31.74 -5.80 -4.82
CA TRP A 283 30.51 -6.25 -5.47
C TRP A 283 29.99 -5.27 -6.53
N MET A 284 30.15 -3.96 -6.34
CA MET A 284 29.86 -2.98 -7.40
C MET A 284 30.81 -3.13 -8.60
N ARG A 285 32.10 -3.40 -8.36
CA ARG A 285 33.08 -3.71 -9.43
C ARG A 285 32.76 -5.02 -10.13
N GLN A 286 32.33 -6.06 -9.40
CA GLN A 286 31.94 -7.34 -9.96
C GLN A 286 30.68 -7.25 -10.82
N HIS A 287 29.66 -6.49 -10.38
CA HIS A 287 28.49 -6.16 -11.21
C HIS A 287 28.92 -5.48 -12.52
N ASN A 288 29.79 -4.47 -12.45
CA ASN A 288 30.28 -3.79 -13.65
C ASN A 288 31.11 -4.71 -14.56
N LEU A 289 31.91 -5.62 -14.01
CA LEU A 289 32.66 -6.62 -14.78
C LEU A 289 31.73 -7.65 -15.46
N VAL A 290 30.64 -8.04 -14.82
CA VAL A 290 29.62 -8.92 -15.43
C VAL A 290 28.84 -8.16 -16.50
N ALA A 291 28.43 -6.91 -16.26
CA ALA A 291 27.73 -6.08 -17.23
C ALA A 291 28.57 -5.82 -18.50
N ASP A 292 29.86 -5.48 -18.35
CA ASP A 292 30.79 -5.33 -19.47
C ASP A 292 30.93 -6.64 -20.27
N LYS A 293 31.12 -7.79 -19.60
CA LYS A 293 31.18 -9.11 -20.26
C LYS A 293 29.88 -9.50 -20.96
N LEU A 294 28.73 -9.15 -20.38
CA LEU A 294 27.43 -9.36 -21.02
C LEU A 294 27.28 -8.47 -22.26
N LYS A 295 27.82 -7.24 -22.25
CA LYS A 295 27.81 -6.32 -23.39
C LYS A 295 28.77 -6.76 -24.52
N ASP A 296 29.93 -7.32 -24.18
CA ASP A 296 30.87 -7.91 -25.15
C ASP A 296 30.24 -9.10 -25.91
N VAL A 297 29.42 -9.92 -25.23
CA VAL A 297 28.74 -11.09 -25.83
C VAL A 297 27.40 -10.72 -26.47
N ASN A 298 26.69 -9.73 -25.93
CA ASN A 298 25.37 -9.28 -26.35
C ASN A 298 25.39 -7.78 -26.65
N SER A 299 26.09 -7.40 -27.70
CA SER A 299 26.22 -5.99 -28.12
C SER A 299 24.87 -5.31 -28.36
N GLN A 300 23.85 -6.09 -28.73
CA GLN A 300 22.47 -5.68 -28.96
C GLN A 300 21.62 -5.42 -27.69
N TRP A 301 22.08 -5.75 -26.48
CA TRP A 301 21.29 -5.49 -25.26
C TRP A 301 21.36 -4.01 -24.82
N ASP A 302 20.26 -3.50 -24.28
CA ASP A 302 20.14 -2.15 -23.72
C ASP A 302 20.63 -2.07 -22.26
N ASP A 303 20.61 -0.87 -21.69
CA ASP A 303 21.08 -0.64 -20.31
C ASP A 303 20.28 -1.44 -19.27
N GLU A 304 18.96 -1.56 -19.45
CA GLU A 304 18.08 -2.22 -18.50
C GLU A 304 18.33 -3.74 -18.47
N LYS A 305 18.41 -4.37 -19.65
CA LYS A 305 18.65 -5.81 -19.78
C LYS A 305 20.05 -6.19 -19.33
N LEU A 306 21.05 -5.36 -19.60
CA LEU A 306 22.41 -5.54 -19.08
C LEU A 306 22.43 -5.41 -17.55
N PHE A 307 21.75 -4.41 -16.98
CA PHE A 307 21.70 -4.20 -15.54
C PHE A 307 21.04 -5.38 -14.82
N GLU A 308 19.84 -5.81 -15.23
CA GLU A 308 19.12 -6.86 -14.52
C GLU A 308 19.74 -8.26 -14.69
N GLU A 309 20.30 -8.61 -15.86
CA GLU A 309 21.02 -9.89 -15.97
C GLU A 309 22.38 -9.87 -15.24
N ALA A 310 23.10 -8.74 -15.21
CA ALA A 310 24.30 -8.60 -14.38
C ALA A 310 23.97 -8.71 -12.89
N ARG A 311 22.90 -8.05 -12.45
CA ARG A 311 22.35 -8.12 -11.09
C ARG A 311 21.97 -9.55 -10.72
N ARG A 312 21.19 -10.24 -11.56
CA ARG A 312 20.79 -11.64 -11.38
C ARG A 312 21.97 -12.59 -11.23
N ILE A 313 22.99 -12.47 -12.09
CA ILE A 313 24.21 -13.30 -12.03
C ILE A 313 24.99 -13.03 -10.74
N VAL A 314 25.10 -11.77 -10.33
CA VAL A 314 25.83 -11.38 -9.11
C VAL A 314 25.09 -11.77 -7.83
N ILE A 315 23.75 -11.75 -7.82
CA ILE A 315 22.91 -12.32 -6.76
C ILE A 315 23.15 -13.84 -6.64
N ALA A 316 23.16 -14.58 -7.75
CA ALA A 316 23.43 -16.02 -7.72
C ALA A 316 24.84 -16.34 -7.21
N GLN A 317 25.84 -15.51 -7.54
CA GLN A 317 27.20 -15.63 -6.99
C GLN A 317 27.25 -15.37 -5.47
N TRP A 318 26.49 -14.38 -4.98
CA TRP A 318 26.35 -14.13 -3.54
C TRP A 318 25.70 -15.32 -2.82
N GLN A 319 24.54 -15.79 -3.29
CA GLN A 319 23.82 -16.91 -2.71
C GLN A 319 24.67 -18.19 -2.66
N HIS A 320 25.40 -18.48 -3.73
CA HIS A 320 26.35 -19.60 -3.80
C HIS A 320 27.44 -19.49 -2.73
N VAL A 321 28.07 -18.33 -2.57
CA VAL A 321 29.09 -18.10 -1.54
C VAL A 321 28.52 -18.30 -0.14
N VAL A 322 27.34 -17.74 0.16
CA VAL A 322 26.71 -17.88 1.48
C VAL A 322 26.39 -19.35 1.79
N TYR A 323 25.61 -20.02 0.96
CA TYR A 323 25.17 -21.37 1.25
C TYR A 323 26.29 -22.42 1.17
N ARG A 324 27.27 -22.28 0.25
CA ARG A 324 28.34 -23.27 0.06
C ARG A 324 29.51 -23.11 1.04
N GLU A 325 29.89 -21.88 1.36
CA GLU A 325 31.14 -21.60 2.08
C GLU A 325 30.93 -21.02 3.48
N ILE A 326 29.76 -20.43 3.80
CA ILE A 326 29.54 -19.68 5.06
C ILE A 326 28.62 -20.43 6.02
N VAL A 327 27.40 -20.80 5.59
CA VAL A 327 26.45 -21.55 6.42
C VAL A 327 27.07 -22.85 6.99
N PRO A 328 27.87 -23.63 6.24
CA PRO A 328 28.53 -24.84 6.77
C PRO A 328 29.67 -24.61 7.76
N LEU A 329 30.09 -23.35 7.97
CA LEU A 329 31.07 -22.98 9.01
C LEU A 329 30.40 -22.42 10.26
N LEU A 330 29.20 -21.83 10.15
CA LEU A 330 28.39 -21.48 11.32
C LEU A 330 27.88 -22.74 12.05
N ILE A 331 27.27 -23.66 11.29
CA ILE A 331 26.53 -24.80 11.84
C ILE A 331 27.38 -26.08 11.87
N GLY A 332 28.36 -26.20 10.98
CA GLY A 332 29.17 -27.41 10.81
C GLY A 332 28.58 -28.37 9.76
N LYS A 333 29.47 -28.95 8.95
CA LYS A 333 29.10 -29.78 7.77
C LYS A 333 28.39 -31.09 8.10
N GLN A 334 28.63 -31.67 9.28
CA GLN A 334 27.93 -32.88 9.72
C GLN A 334 26.52 -32.53 10.22
N ASN A 335 26.41 -31.48 11.04
CA ASN A 335 25.14 -31.00 11.59
C ASN A 335 24.17 -30.57 10.49
N LEU A 336 24.63 -29.86 9.45
CA LEU A 336 23.78 -29.59 8.27
C LEU A 336 23.23 -30.85 7.60
N ARG A 337 24.03 -31.93 7.54
CA ARG A 337 23.61 -33.21 6.93
C ARG A 337 22.59 -33.96 7.80
N SER A 338 22.74 -33.96 9.13
CA SER A 338 21.76 -34.55 10.04
C SER A 338 20.46 -33.74 10.10
N MET A 339 20.55 -32.41 9.97
CA MET A 339 19.41 -31.50 9.79
C MET A 339 18.80 -31.55 8.37
N GLY A 340 19.30 -32.41 7.47
CA GLY A 340 18.72 -32.65 6.14
C GLY A 340 19.18 -31.73 5.00
N VAL A 341 19.96 -30.67 5.27
CA VAL A 341 20.47 -29.74 4.26
C VAL A 341 21.62 -30.37 3.48
N ARG A 342 21.33 -30.75 2.22
CA ARG A 342 22.28 -31.38 1.30
C ARG A 342 22.63 -30.45 0.14
N LEU A 343 23.59 -29.56 0.38
CA LEU A 343 24.21 -28.72 -0.65
C LEU A 343 24.75 -29.58 -1.79
N GLN A 344 24.21 -29.39 -3.00
CA GLN A 344 24.70 -30.09 -4.20
C GLN A 344 26.10 -29.60 -4.59
N GLU A 345 26.97 -30.51 -5.03
CA GLU A 345 28.34 -30.15 -5.41
C GLU A 345 28.39 -29.30 -6.70
N ASN A 346 27.46 -29.59 -7.62
CA ASN A 346 27.21 -28.91 -8.89
C ASN A 346 25.69 -28.82 -9.11
N GLY A 347 25.21 -27.80 -9.83
CA GLY A 347 23.79 -27.59 -10.09
C GLY A 347 23.17 -26.48 -9.21
N PHE A 348 21.85 -26.56 -9.03
CA PHE A 348 21.04 -25.66 -8.21
C PHE A 348 20.04 -26.48 -7.39
N ASP A 349 19.51 -25.92 -6.30
CA ASP A 349 18.44 -26.58 -5.54
C ASP A 349 17.08 -26.35 -6.22
N SER A 350 16.27 -27.40 -6.30
CA SER A 350 14.96 -27.40 -6.95
C SER A 350 13.76 -27.35 -5.99
N GLY A 351 14.00 -27.32 -4.67
CA GLY A 351 12.99 -27.41 -3.62
C GLY A 351 12.20 -26.14 -3.33
N TYR A 352 11.98 -25.25 -4.30
CA TYR A 352 11.24 -24.00 -4.05
C TYR A 352 9.77 -24.30 -3.69
N ASN A 353 9.39 -23.94 -2.46
CA ASN A 353 8.10 -24.25 -1.88
C ASN A 353 7.35 -22.96 -1.54
N MET A 354 6.34 -22.60 -2.34
CA MET A 354 5.50 -21.41 -2.14
C MET A 354 4.70 -21.39 -0.81
N LYS A 355 4.67 -22.49 -0.05
CA LYS A 355 4.08 -22.53 1.30
C LYS A 355 5.07 -22.13 2.40
N VAL A 356 6.37 -22.06 2.11
CA VAL A 356 7.38 -21.63 3.09
C VAL A 356 7.34 -20.11 3.20
N ASP A 357 7.15 -19.64 4.43
CA ASP A 357 7.24 -18.22 4.74
C ASP A 357 8.70 -17.76 4.67
N ALA A 358 9.05 -17.09 3.58
CA ALA A 358 10.39 -16.54 3.36
C ALA A 358 10.64 -15.21 4.12
N SER A 359 9.74 -14.77 4.99
CA SER A 359 9.97 -13.54 5.78
C SER A 359 10.96 -13.76 6.92
N THR A 360 11.77 -12.72 7.18
CA THR A 360 12.79 -12.79 8.22
C THR A 360 12.14 -12.75 9.61
N THR A 361 12.38 -13.78 10.42
CA THR A 361 11.82 -13.85 11.78
C THR A 361 12.45 -12.81 12.71
N ASN A 362 11.66 -12.32 13.67
CA ASN A 362 12.07 -11.26 14.59
C ASN A 362 13.35 -11.62 15.39
N VAL A 363 13.42 -12.88 15.84
CA VAL A 363 14.58 -13.46 16.54
C VAL A 363 15.88 -13.35 15.74
N PHE A 364 15.84 -13.43 14.39
CA PHE A 364 17.04 -13.28 13.57
C PHE A 364 17.65 -11.88 13.66
N SER A 365 16.83 -10.84 13.84
CA SER A 365 17.30 -9.45 13.98
C SER A 365 18.13 -9.21 15.25
N VAL A 366 17.97 -10.09 16.23
CA VAL A 366 18.72 -10.08 17.49
C VAL A 366 19.92 -11.01 17.40
N ILE A 367 19.75 -12.25 16.91
CA ILE A 367 20.84 -13.22 16.76
C ILE A 367 21.91 -12.70 15.77
N GLY A 368 21.52 -11.96 14.72
CA GLY A 368 22.45 -11.39 13.74
C GLY A 368 23.56 -10.50 14.33
N GLN A 369 23.36 -9.92 15.52
CA GLN A 369 24.38 -9.14 16.23
C GLN A 369 25.63 -9.95 16.58
N LEU A 370 25.55 -11.30 16.58
CA LEU A 370 26.69 -12.18 16.89
C LEU A 370 27.90 -11.93 15.97
N PHE A 371 27.68 -11.50 14.72
CA PHE A 371 28.76 -11.28 13.76
C PHE A 371 29.62 -10.04 14.08
N LEU A 372 29.08 -9.10 14.87
CA LEU A 372 29.82 -7.97 15.40
C LEU A 372 30.74 -8.39 16.57
N THR A 373 30.40 -9.46 17.30
CA THR A 373 31.28 -10.04 18.35
C THR A 373 32.58 -10.62 17.79
N MET A 374 32.59 -10.99 16.50
CA MET A 374 33.72 -11.65 15.83
C MET A 374 34.86 -10.71 15.43
N TYR A 375 34.69 -9.37 15.53
CA TYR A 375 35.73 -8.42 15.14
C TYR A 375 36.87 -8.37 16.17
N PRO A 376 38.15 -8.35 15.74
CA PRO A 376 39.30 -8.26 16.64
C PRO A 376 39.56 -6.84 17.20
N GLY A 377 38.71 -5.85 16.85
CA GLY A 377 38.76 -4.49 17.36
C GLY A 377 39.73 -3.52 16.66
N TYR A 378 40.49 -4.01 15.68
CA TYR A 378 41.39 -3.22 14.84
C TYR A 378 41.28 -3.66 13.38
N ILE A 379 41.87 -2.86 12.50
CA ILE A 379 42.24 -3.27 11.14
C ILE A 379 43.76 -3.17 10.96
N LEU A 380 44.30 -3.94 10.02
CA LEU A 380 45.61 -3.65 9.41
C LEU A 380 45.38 -2.90 8.10
N SER A 381 46.13 -1.83 7.85
CA SER A 381 45.92 -1.03 6.63
C SER A 381 47.22 -0.48 6.02
N GLY A 382 47.14 -0.17 4.72
CA GLY A 382 48.28 0.31 3.92
C GLY A 382 49.30 -0.78 3.59
N VAL A 383 50.46 -0.37 3.07
CA VAL A 383 51.52 -1.30 2.62
C VAL A 383 52.28 -1.93 3.80
N ASN A 384 52.39 -1.21 4.93
CA ASN A 384 53.20 -1.61 6.08
C ASN A 384 52.37 -2.33 7.18
N ASN A 385 51.14 -2.76 6.88
CA ASN A 385 50.20 -3.39 7.82
C ASN A 385 50.09 -2.65 9.17
N ARG A 386 49.88 -1.32 9.15
CA ARG A 386 49.73 -0.55 10.40
C ARG A 386 48.43 -0.98 11.10
N ARG A 387 48.52 -1.33 12.38
CA ARG A 387 47.36 -1.60 13.24
C ARG A 387 46.67 -0.29 13.60
N GLU A 388 45.40 -0.16 13.25
CA GLU A 388 44.60 1.05 13.44
C GLU A 388 43.24 0.66 14.07
N SER A 389 42.72 1.48 15.01
CA SER A 389 41.58 1.11 15.85
C SER A 389 40.24 1.26 15.11
N ILE A 390 39.34 0.28 15.28
CA ILE A 390 37.98 0.35 14.73
C ILE A 390 37.19 1.51 15.34
N ALA A 391 37.36 1.81 16.64
CA ALA A 391 36.68 2.92 17.32
C ALA A 391 36.85 4.27 16.60
N SER A 392 38.05 4.54 16.06
CA SER A 392 38.36 5.77 15.31
C SER A 392 37.83 5.80 13.87
N MET A 393 37.15 4.74 13.40
CA MET A 393 36.72 4.58 12.01
C MET A 393 35.23 4.26 11.85
N LEU A 394 34.50 4.06 12.95
CA LEU A 394 33.06 3.83 12.91
C LEU A 394 32.36 5.02 12.23
N ASN A 395 31.55 4.72 11.21
CA ASN A 395 30.89 5.71 10.36
C ASN A 395 31.85 6.70 9.63
N ASN A 396 33.12 6.33 9.41
CA ASN A 396 34.09 7.16 8.70
C ASN A 396 34.86 6.38 7.62
N ALA A 397 34.47 6.57 6.36
CA ALA A 397 35.06 5.90 5.21
C ALA A 397 36.30 6.61 4.63
N SER A 398 36.76 7.73 5.22
CA SER A 398 37.88 8.57 4.73
C SER A 398 39.18 7.81 4.42
N ILE A 399 39.42 6.68 5.09
CA ILE A 399 40.62 5.86 4.90
C ILE A 399 40.67 5.20 3.51
N LEU A 400 39.52 4.89 2.88
CA LEU A 400 39.51 4.24 1.55
C LEU A 400 39.89 5.18 0.40
N TYR A 401 39.94 6.49 0.65
CA TYR A 401 40.44 7.50 -0.30
C TYR A 401 41.98 7.60 -0.34
N GLU A 402 42.71 6.83 0.46
CA GLU A 402 44.17 6.87 0.51
C GLU A 402 44.82 5.74 -0.32
N LYS A 403 45.92 6.07 -1.00
CA LYS A 403 46.62 5.17 -1.93
C LYS A 403 47.04 3.87 -1.25
N GLY A 404 46.48 2.75 -1.71
CA GLY A 404 46.77 1.41 -1.18
C GLY A 404 46.11 1.06 0.16
N LYS A 405 45.31 1.96 0.76
CA LYS A 405 44.54 1.63 1.97
C LYS A 405 43.41 0.63 1.68
N LEU A 406 42.69 0.76 0.55
CA LEU A 406 41.68 -0.22 0.11
C LEU A 406 42.30 -1.62 -0.03
N ASP A 407 43.40 -1.74 -0.78
CA ASP A 407 44.13 -3.02 -0.91
C ASP A 407 44.64 -3.54 0.43
N GLY A 408 45.02 -2.66 1.36
CA GLY A 408 45.41 -3.03 2.73
C GLY A 408 44.25 -3.63 3.53
N VAL A 409 43.08 -2.99 3.51
CA VAL A 409 41.85 -3.50 4.14
C VAL A 409 41.46 -4.84 3.52
N LEU A 410 41.54 -4.98 2.19
CA LEU A 410 41.25 -6.24 1.51
C LEU A 410 42.28 -7.34 1.83
N ARG A 411 43.56 -7.01 2.05
CA ARG A 411 44.58 -7.94 2.56
C ARG A 411 44.29 -8.36 3.99
N PHE A 412 43.90 -7.44 4.86
CA PHE A 412 43.49 -7.73 6.24
C PHE A 412 42.30 -8.71 6.25
N MET A 413 41.25 -8.42 5.47
CA MET A 413 40.13 -9.32 5.22
C MET A 413 40.55 -10.69 4.65
N LEU A 414 41.73 -10.82 4.07
CA LEU A 414 42.27 -12.06 3.50
C LEU A 414 43.29 -12.80 4.37
N THR A 415 43.75 -12.20 5.48
CA THR A 415 44.84 -12.74 6.29
C THR A 415 44.51 -12.86 7.78
N GLU A 416 43.58 -12.06 8.31
CA GLU A 416 43.33 -12.03 9.75
C GLU A 416 42.41 -13.16 10.25
N GLY A 417 42.70 -13.63 11.46
CA GLY A 417 41.81 -14.44 12.29
C GLY A 417 40.53 -13.67 12.67
N VAL A 418 39.39 -14.37 12.73
CA VAL A 418 38.20 -13.86 13.43
C VAL A 418 38.28 -14.23 14.91
N SER A 419 37.71 -13.38 15.76
CA SER A 419 37.36 -13.78 17.13
C SER A 419 36.28 -14.87 17.07
N ARG A 420 36.29 -15.80 18.02
CA ARG A 420 35.18 -16.75 18.19
C ARG A 420 33.95 -15.98 18.72
N PRO A 421 32.72 -16.28 18.26
CA PRO A 421 31.54 -15.64 18.81
C PRO A 421 31.35 -16.02 20.29
N GLY A 422 30.98 -15.03 21.10
CA GLY A 422 30.72 -15.20 22.53
C GLY A 422 30.54 -13.88 23.27
N LEU A 423 30.41 -13.93 24.59
CA LEU A 423 30.19 -12.74 25.44
C LEU A 423 31.41 -11.79 25.54
N HIS A 424 32.60 -12.25 25.13
CA HIS A 424 33.83 -11.43 25.12
C HIS A 424 33.96 -10.65 23.80
N VAL A 425 33.25 -9.52 23.72
CA VAL A 425 33.36 -8.56 22.61
C VAL A 425 34.56 -7.62 22.83
N ALA A 426 35.26 -7.26 21.75
CA ALA A 426 36.38 -6.31 21.81
C ALA A 426 35.95 -4.94 22.38
N GLN A 427 36.76 -4.35 23.26
CA GLN A 427 36.42 -3.16 24.07
C GLN A 427 35.95 -1.95 23.24
N THR A 428 36.41 -1.80 21.99
CA THR A 428 35.97 -0.78 21.03
C THR A 428 34.46 -0.83 20.70
N PHE A 429 33.76 -1.93 20.98
CA PHE A 429 32.29 -2.03 20.84
C PHE A 429 31.54 -1.73 22.14
N LYS A 430 32.23 -1.74 23.30
CA LYS A 430 31.67 -1.37 24.61
C LYS A 430 31.84 0.12 24.95
N GLN A 431 32.80 0.79 24.32
CA GLN A 431 33.10 2.22 24.51
C GLN A 431 33.18 2.93 23.15
N VAL A 432 32.03 3.01 22.49
CA VAL A 432 31.91 3.56 21.13
C VAL A 432 31.67 5.06 21.19
N LEU A 433 32.71 5.85 20.86
CA LEU A 433 32.59 7.29 20.66
C LEU A 433 31.84 7.57 19.35
N LEU A 434 30.62 8.12 19.43
CA LEU A 434 29.85 8.53 18.24
C LEU A 434 29.80 10.04 18.02
N HIS A 435 30.11 10.87 19.03
CA HIS A 435 30.47 12.27 18.78
C HIS A 435 31.34 12.80 19.93
N ARG A 436 31.68 14.10 19.88
CA ARG A 436 32.50 14.77 20.90
C ARG A 436 31.93 14.53 22.31
N ASN A 437 32.63 13.71 23.09
CA ASN A 437 32.41 13.39 24.51
C ASN A 437 31.23 12.44 24.87
N SER A 438 30.64 11.70 23.92
CA SER A 438 29.57 10.73 24.21
C SER A 438 29.89 9.30 23.72
N SER A 439 29.70 8.31 24.61
CA SER A 439 30.09 6.92 24.40
C SER A 439 28.94 5.93 24.64
N LEU A 440 28.80 4.94 23.76
CA LEU A 440 27.78 3.87 23.83
C LEU A 440 28.41 2.48 24.01
N ASP A 441 27.69 1.57 24.67
CA ASP A 441 27.99 0.13 24.68
C ASP A 441 27.03 -0.58 23.72
N MET A 442 27.53 -1.05 22.57
CA MET A 442 26.70 -1.75 21.59
C MET A 442 26.17 -3.08 22.14
N VAL A 443 26.88 -3.75 23.05
CA VAL A 443 26.41 -5.01 23.65
C VAL A 443 25.18 -4.77 24.52
N ALA A 444 25.19 -3.69 25.32
CA ALA A 444 24.02 -3.26 26.08
C ALA A 444 22.84 -2.90 25.15
N MET A 445 23.10 -2.21 24.03
CA MET A 445 22.07 -1.90 23.03
C MET A 445 21.49 -3.17 22.38
N TRP A 446 22.28 -4.22 22.13
CA TRP A 446 21.80 -5.48 21.55
C TRP A 446 20.93 -6.28 22.53
N ILE A 447 21.28 -6.30 23.82
CA ILE A 447 20.46 -6.93 24.86
C ILE A 447 19.14 -6.17 25.01
N GLN A 448 19.17 -4.84 25.08
CA GLN A 448 17.95 -4.03 25.18
C GLN A 448 17.08 -4.11 23.91
N MET A 449 17.69 -4.33 22.75
CA MET A 449 17.00 -4.65 21.50
C MET A 449 16.29 -6.00 21.55
N SER A 450 16.89 -7.04 22.13
CA SER A 450 16.22 -8.33 22.40
C SER A 450 14.89 -8.11 23.13
N ARG A 451 14.93 -7.28 24.17
CA ARG A 451 13.79 -6.97 25.05
C ARG A 451 12.73 -6.10 24.36
N ASP A 452 13.10 -5.06 23.61
CA ASP A 452 12.14 -4.26 22.82
C ASP A 452 11.49 -5.07 21.67
N HIS A 453 12.23 -6.04 21.12
CA HIS A 453 11.72 -6.95 20.11
C HIS A 453 10.81 -8.04 20.70
N GLY A 454 10.74 -8.18 22.03
CA GLY A 454 9.91 -9.19 22.69
C GLY A 454 10.35 -10.62 22.39
N THR A 455 11.66 -10.85 22.24
CA THR A 455 12.19 -12.21 22.09
C THR A 455 11.91 -13.05 23.35
N PRO A 456 11.49 -14.32 23.22
CA PRO A 456 11.44 -15.26 24.35
C PRO A 456 12.80 -15.41 25.05
N SER A 457 12.80 -15.99 26.25
CA SER A 457 14.05 -16.30 26.97
C SER A 457 14.89 -17.33 26.22
N TYR A 458 16.16 -17.45 26.64
CA TYR A 458 17.03 -18.55 26.23
C TYR A 458 16.40 -19.93 26.47
N SER A 459 15.75 -20.12 27.61
CA SER A 459 15.11 -21.38 27.99
C SER A 459 13.83 -21.65 27.19
N ASP A 460 12.98 -20.64 26.96
CA ASP A 460 11.81 -20.76 26.07
C ASP A 460 12.21 -21.18 24.66
N TRP A 461 13.25 -20.53 24.11
CA TRP A 461 13.74 -20.84 22.77
C TRP A 461 14.37 -22.24 22.72
N ARG A 462 15.03 -22.70 23.78
CA ARG A 462 15.50 -24.09 23.87
C ARG A 462 14.35 -25.09 23.86
N ARG A 463 13.24 -24.85 24.59
CA ARG A 463 12.04 -25.71 24.48
C ARG A 463 11.46 -25.71 23.07
N PHE A 464 11.33 -24.54 22.42
CA PHE A 464 10.89 -24.44 21.03
C PHE A 464 11.79 -25.22 20.06
N CYS A 465 13.10 -25.22 20.31
CA CYS A 465 14.09 -25.98 19.55
C CYS A 465 14.22 -27.47 19.95
N ASN A 466 13.34 -28.00 20.80
CA ASN A 466 13.42 -29.36 21.38
C ASN A 466 14.78 -29.69 22.02
N LEU A 467 15.39 -28.69 22.68
CA LEU A 467 16.63 -28.82 23.44
C LEU A 467 16.33 -28.87 24.95
N GLU A 468 17.16 -29.59 25.69
CA GLU A 468 17.12 -29.67 27.15
C GLU A 468 17.14 -28.29 27.81
N THR A 469 16.32 -28.05 28.84
CA THR A 469 16.35 -26.82 29.64
C THR A 469 16.89 -27.05 31.03
N PHE A 470 17.61 -26.05 31.54
CA PHE A 470 18.37 -26.13 32.79
C PHE A 470 17.62 -25.38 33.89
N ARG A 471 17.52 -25.99 35.08
CA ARG A 471 16.84 -25.42 36.27
C ARG A 471 17.82 -24.90 37.34
N SER A 472 19.11 -24.86 37.03
CA SER A 472 20.17 -24.35 37.90
C SER A 472 21.38 -23.94 37.08
N PHE A 473 22.14 -22.95 37.56
CA PHE A 473 23.35 -22.49 36.89
C PHE A 473 24.47 -23.54 36.84
N ASP A 474 24.53 -24.45 37.84
CA ASP A 474 25.40 -25.63 37.82
C ASP A 474 25.10 -26.55 36.62
N SER A 475 23.83 -26.93 36.44
CA SER A 475 23.42 -27.80 35.31
C SER A 475 23.67 -27.14 33.96
N LEU A 476 23.41 -25.83 33.85
CA LEU A 476 23.72 -25.03 32.66
C LEU A 476 25.23 -24.98 32.37
N GLY A 477 26.06 -24.91 33.41
CA GLY A 477 27.52 -24.76 33.31
C GLY A 477 28.23 -25.85 32.53
N ALA A 478 27.69 -27.08 32.54
CA ALA A 478 28.18 -28.17 31.71
C ALA A 478 28.06 -27.90 30.19
N HIS A 479 27.27 -26.92 29.76
CA HIS A 479 26.98 -26.60 28.36
C HIS A 479 27.52 -25.24 27.89
N LEU A 480 28.05 -24.41 28.79
CA LEU A 480 28.62 -23.09 28.46
C LEU A 480 30.13 -23.14 28.13
N GLN A 481 30.64 -22.14 27.42
CA GLN A 481 32.07 -22.03 27.10
C GLN A 481 32.90 -21.89 28.39
N LYS A 482 34.11 -22.49 28.44
CA LYS A 482 34.99 -22.48 29.63
C LYS A 482 35.42 -21.08 30.12
N ALA A 483 35.19 -20.03 29.35
CA ALA A 483 35.48 -18.65 29.72
C ALA A 483 34.33 -17.95 30.48
N ILE A 484 33.14 -18.56 30.54
CA ILE A 484 31.96 -17.97 31.17
C ILE A 484 32.02 -18.20 32.69
N ASN A 485 31.92 -17.11 33.46
CA ASN A 485 31.78 -17.17 34.91
C ASN A 485 30.31 -17.41 35.28
N LEU A 486 30.02 -18.58 35.86
CA LEU A 486 28.66 -18.99 36.23
C LEU A 486 28.09 -18.15 37.36
N THR A 487 28.88 -17.92 38.42
CA THR A 487 28.48 -17.08 39.56
C THR A 487 28.08 -15.67 39.12
N GLN A 488 28.75 -15.10 38.10
CA GLN A 488 28.36 -13.80 37.54
C GLN A 488 27.04 -13.84 36.74
N LEU A 489 26.73 -14.94 36.05
CA LEU A 489 25.42 -15.08 35.37
C LEU A 489 24.30 -15.32 36.39
N GLU A 490 24.55 -16.16 37.38
CA GLU A 490 23.66 -16.42 38.50
C GLU A 490 23.37 -15.12 39.26
N ASP A 491 24.39 -14.33 39.57
CA ASP A 491 24.20 -13.06 40.28
C ASP A 491 23.37 -12.03 39.51
N LEU A 492 23.45 -12.03 38.18
CA LEU A 492 22.75 -11.09 37.30
C LEU A 492 21.29 -11.48 37.01
N TYR A 493 21.02 -12.77 36.77
CA TYR A 493 19.69 -13.23 36.34
C TYR A 493 18.85 -13.86 37.45
N LYS A 494 19.48 -14.37 38.52
CA LYS A 494 18.93 -15.14 39.66
C LYS A 494 18.19 -16.45 39.31
N ASP A 495 17.67 -16.58 38.09
CA ASP A 495 17.02 -17.77 37.55
C ASP A 495 17.51 -18.01 36.11
N THR A 496 17.74 -19.27 35.74
CA THR A 496 18.14 -19.67 34.38
C THR A 496 17.03 -19.43 33.34
N GLU A 497 15.77 -19.30 33.76
CA GLU A 497 14.63 -18.93 32.92
C GLU A 497 14.64 -17.45 32.50
N ASN A 498 15.33 -16.56 33.23
CA ASN A 498 15.38 -15.12 32.92
C ASN A 498 16.46 -14.73 31.89
N ILE A 499 17.30 -15.67 31.44
CA ILE A 499 18.46 -15.37 30.58
C ILE A 499 18.00 -14.87 29.20
N ASP A 500 18.42 -13.68 28.79
CA ASP A 500 18.16 -13.14 27.45
C ASP A 500 18.71 -14.09 26.37
N LEU A 501 17.92 -14.38 25.33
CA LEU A 501 18.28 -15.33 24.27
C LEU A 501 19.66 -15.03 23.62
N LEU A 502 19.97 -13.75 23.41
CA LEU A 502 21.28 -13.33 22.87
C LEU A 502 22.43 -13.71 23.81
N VAL A 503 22.25 -13.56 25.12
CA VAL A 503 23.29 -13.83 26.13
C VAL A 503 23.48 -15.34 26.30
N GLY A 504 22.40 -16.09 26.46
CA GLY A 504 22.45 -17.54 26.60
C GLY A 504 23.06 -18.22 25.38
N GLY A 505 22.61 -17.88 24.17
CA GLY A 505 23.12 -18.47 22.92
C GLY A 505 24.57 -18.11 22.58
N LEU A 506 25.05 -16.92 22.99
CA LEU A 506 26.47 -16.56 22.91
C LEU A 506 27.33 -17.26 23.99
N ALA A 507 26.74 -17.69 25.10
CA ALA A 507 27.45 -18.38 26.18
C ALA A 507 27.66 -19.89 25.90
N GLU A 508 26.93 -20.49 24.95
CA GLU A 508 27.00 -21.94 24.65
C GLU A 508 28.33 -22.40 24.06
N LYS A 509 28.70 -23.66 24.34
CA LYS A 509 29.73 -24.39 23.58
C LYS A 509 29.28 -24.54 22.11
N SER A 510 30.18 -24.22 21.19
CA SER A 510 29.98 -24.41 19.75
C SER A 510 29.81 -25.89 19.38
N MET A 511 28.85 -26.19 18.48
CA MET A 511 28.64 -27.50 17.88
C MET A 511 29.88 -28.01 17.13
N GLU A 512 30.05 -29.33 17.02
CA GLU A 512 31.25 -29.91 16.39
C GLU A 512 31.38 -29.47 14.91
N GLY A 513 32.55 -28.91 14.58
CA GLY A 513 32.85 -28.38 13.24
C GLY A 513 32.10 -27.08 12.88
N GLY A 514 31.32 -26.50 13.79
CA GLY A 514 30.65 -25.21 13.66
C GLY A 514 31.29 -24.10 14.51
N LEU A 515 30.66 -22.92 14.48
CA LEU A 515 30.99 -21.76 15.31
C LEU A 515 29.87 -21.41 16.30
N LEU A 516 28.65 -21.90 16.09
CA LEU A 516 27.46 -21.60 16.90
C LEU A 516 27.12 -22.77 17.84
N GLY A 517 26.52 -22.45 18.99
CA GLY A 517 25.94 -23.44 19.91
C GLY A 517 24.61 -24.01 19.42
N PRO A 518 24.13 -25.13 20.00
CA PRO A 518 22.92 -25.86 19.57
C PRO A 518 21.69 -24.96 19.41
N THR A 519 21.50 -24.00 20.32
CA THR A 519 20.34 -23.09 20.35
C THR A 519 20.35 -22.11 19.16
N PHE A 520 21.55 -21.68 18.74
CA PHE A 520 21.72 -20.83 17.55
C PHE A 520 21.83 -21.66 16.25
N THR A 521 22.13 -22.96 16.29
CA THR A 521 22.07 -23.81 15.09
C THR A 521 20.64 -24.22 14.72
N ASN A 522 19.76 -24.52 15.68
CA ASN A 522 18.36 -24.87 15.39
C ASN A 522 17.53 -23.71 14.84
N PHE A 523 18.06 -22.48 14.84
CA PHE A 523 17.50 -21.37 14.07
C PHE A 523 17.42 -21.66 12.55
N ALA A 524 18.31 -22.49 12.01
CA ALA A 524 18.55 -22.57 10.57
C ALA A 524 17.48 -23.28 9.72
N ILE A 525 16.56 -24.06 10.33
CA ILE A 525 15.52 -24.80 9.59
C ILE A 525 14.24 -24.92 10.42
N LEU A 526 13.11 -24.52 9.82
CA LEU A 526 11.77 -24.94 10.26
C LEU A 526 11.52 -26.39 9.79
N CYS A 527 11.86 -27.36 10.63
CA CYS A 527 11.82 -28.79 10.32
C CYS A 527 10.40 -29.40 10.30
N GLU A 528 9.56 -28.99 9.35
CA GLU A 528 8.34 -29.73 8.96
C GLU A 528 8.22 -29.96 7.44
N SER A 529 9.30 -29.68 6.68
CA SER A 529 9.35 -29.85 5.22
C SER A 529 10.07 -31.15 4.81
N SER A 530 9.55 -32.30 5.23
CA SER A 530 10.10 -33.63 4.91
C SER A 530 9.81 -34.08 3.47
N SER A 531 10.29 -33.34 2.48
CA SER A 531 10.41 -33.76 1.07
C SER A 531 11.24 -32.75 0.27
N ILE A 532 12.38 -33.19 -0.29
CA ILE A 532 12.94 -32.61 -1.52
C ILE A 532 12.39 -33.46 -2.67
N PRO A 533 11.39 -33.00 -3.44
CA PRO A 533 10.76 -33.83 -4.45
C PRO A 533 11.68 -34.04 -5.66
N LYS A 534 11.64 -35.23 -6.25
CA LYS A 534 12.13 -35.44 -7.63
C LYS A 534 11.36 -34.52 -8.57
N LEU A 535 12.04 -33.82 -9.48
CA LEU A 535 11.40 -32.89 -10.40
C LEU A 535 11.98 -32.98 -11.82
N ASP A 536 11.09 -32.85 -12.80
CA ASP A 536 11.34 -32.93 -14.24
C ASP A 536 12.10 -31.68 -14.75
N PRO A 537 13.17 -31.82 -15.55
CA PRO A 537 13.88 -30.68 -16.17
C PRO A 537 13.00 -29.74 -17.02
N ALA A 538 11.79 -30.15 -17.44
CA ALA A 538 10.81 -29.28 -18.09
C ALA A 538 10.47 -28.01 -17.28
N SER A 539 10.58 -28.07 -15.95
CA SER A 539 10.27 -26.97 -15.02
C SER A 539 11.35 -25.87 -14.91
N TRP A 540 12.57 -26.11 -15.42
CA TRP A 540 13.72 -25.21 -15.21
C TRP A 540 14.00 -24.27 -16.40
N ARG A 541 12.98 -24.04 -17.23
CA ARG A 541 12.87 -22.82 -18.05
C ARG A 541 12.15 -21.76 -17.23
N GLU A 542 12.78 -20.59 -17.09
CA GLU A 542 12.20 -19.34 -16.55
C GLU A 542 10.90 -19.50 -15.73
N GLU A 543 11.00 -19.51 -14.40
CA GLU A 543 10.02 -18.74 -13.63
C GLU A 543 10.19 -17.27 -14.02
N LYS A 544 9.46 -16.90 -15.06
CA LYS A 544 8.85 -15.58 -15.17
C LYS A 544 8.12 -15.28 -13.86
N VAL A 545 7.73 -14.03 -13.67
CA VAL A 545 6.52 -13.73 -12.89
C VAL A 545 5.40 -14.66 -13.39
N ARG A 546 4.38 -15.02 -12.60
CA ARG A 546 3.13 -15.51 -13.21
C ARG A 546 2.33 -14.33 -13.82
N SER A 547 2.88 -13.47 -14.67
CA SER A 547 3.05 -13.79 -16.11
C SER A 547 2.71 -15.24 -16.46
N LEU A 548 1.40 -15.52 -16.38
CA LEU A 548 0.59 -15.72 -17.58
C LEU A 548 1.45 -15.54 -18.86
N PRO A 549 1.60 -16.56 -19.73
CA PRO A 549 2.62 -16.58 -20.79
C PRO A 549 2.24 -15.72 -22.02
N ILE A 550 1.73 -14.52 -21.73
CA ILE A 550 1.34 -13.48 -22.66
C ILE A 550 2.49 -12.47 -22.74
N THR A 551 2.85 -12.05 -23.95
CA THR A 551 3.78 -10.93 -24.15
C THR A 551 3.06 -9.61 -23.86
N LEU A 552 3.80 -8.51 -23.71
CA LEU A 552 3.18 -7.17 -23.66
C LEU A 552 2.35 -6.91 -24.94
N GLU A 553 2.87 -7.33 -26.10
CA GLU A 553 2.15 -7.38 -27.38
C GLU A 553 0.85 -8.21 -27.31
N THR A 554 0.82 -9.31 -26.56
CA THR A 554 -0.41 -10.11 -26.34
C THR A 554 -1.41 -9.37 -25.44
N VAL A 555 -0.95 -8.62 -24.44
CA VAL A 555 -1.79 -7.73 -23.61
C VAL A 555 -2.35 -6.57 -24.44
N GLU A 556 -1.52 -5.91 -25.24
CA GLU A 556 -1.91 -4.86 -26.19
C GLU A 556 -2.90 -5.38 -27.23
N LYS A 557 -2.67 -6.58 -27.78
CA LYS A 557 -3.60 -7.25 -28.69
C LYS A 557 -4.91 -7.61 -28.01
N ALA A 558 -4.89 -8.11 -26.77
CA ALA A 558 -6.10 -8.41 -26.00
C ALA A 558 -6.90 -7.14 -25.67
N ILE A 559 -6.22 -6.04 -25.36
CA ILE A 559 -6.85 -4.72 -25.17
C ILE A 559 -7.43 -4.18 -26.48
N LYS A 560 -6.74 -4.34 -27.61
CA LYS A 560 -7.28 -3.98 -28.94
C LYS A 560 -8.51 -4.81 -29.32
N LEU A 561 -8.44 -6.14 -29.19
CA LEU A 561 -9.58 -7.04 -29.41
C LEU A 561 -10.73 -6.76 -28.44
N GLY A 562 -10.41 -6.44 -27.19
CA GLY A 562 -11.36 -6.01 -26.17
C GLY A 562 -12.04 -4.69 -26.50
N MET A 563 -11.32 -3.74 -27.09
CA MET A 563 -11.87 -2.48 -27.61
C MET A 563 -12.75 -2.71 -28.85
N GLU A 564 -12.31 -3.56 -29.79
CA GLU A 564 -13.12 -3.97 -30.95
C GLU A 564 -14.38 -4.75 -30.53
N GLN A 565 -14.32 -5.53 -29.44
CA GLN A 565 -15.48 -6.21 -28.87
C GLN A 565 -16.40 -5.25 -28.10
N TYR A 566 -15.86 -4.38 -27.26
CA TYR A 566 -16.59 -3.33 -26.55
C TYR A 566 -17.35 -2.43 -27.53
N LEU A 567 -16.71 -1.94 -28.60
CA LEU A 567 -17.37 -1.10 -29.62
C LEU A 567 -18.49 -1.84 -30.36
N ARG A 568 -18.33 -3.15 -30.63
CA ARG A 568 -19.40 -3.98 -31.20
C ARG A 568 -20.53 -4.25 -30.20
N HIS A 569 -20.23 -4.37 -28.91
CA HIS A 569 -21.25 -4.44 -27.86
C HIS A 569 -22.02 -3.11 -27.78
N GLU A 570 -21.33 -1.97 -27.69
CA GLU A 570 -21.93 -0.62 -27.63
C GLU A 570 -22.78 -0.31 -28.88
N GLU A 571 -22.31 -0.65 -30.08
CA GLU A 571 -23.10 -0.49 -31.30
C GLU A 571 -24.30 -1.46 -31.35
N SER A 572 -24.16 -2.70 -30.84
CA SER A 572 -25.27 -3.66 -30.81
C SER A 572 -26.34 -3.27 -29.77
N GLU A 573 -25.94 -2.81 -28.59
CA GLU A 573 -26.86 -2.25 -27.58
C GLU A 573 -27.48 -0.94 -28.08
N GLY A 574 -26.69 -0.07 -28.70
CA GLY A 574 -27.16 1.17 -29.31
C GLY A 574 -28.11 0.97 -30.49
N ARG A 575 -27.98 -0.12 -31.25
CA ARG A 575 -28.95 -0.54 -32.27
C ARG A 575 -30.22 -1.11 -31.63
N LYS A 576 -30.11 -2.05 -30.70
CA LYS A 576 -31.27 -2.60 -29.95
C LYS A 576 -32.09 -1.50 -29.26
N PHE A 577 -31.44 -0.48 -28.70
CA PHE A 577 -32.07 0.68 -28.06
C PHE A 577 -32.75 1.67 -29.04
N ARG A 578 -32.44 1.59 -30.34
CA ARG A 578 -33.15 2.35 -31.41
C ARG A 578 -34.26 1.52 -32.05
N GLU A 579 -34.04 0.23 -32.21
CA GLU A 579 -34.98 -0.75 -32.78
C GLU A 579 -36.16 -1.01 -31.84
N ASN A 580 -35.93 -0.93 -30.53
CA ASN A 580 -36.94 -1.13 -29.50
C ASN A 580 -37.22 0.23 -28.87
N GLN A 581 -38.51 0.58 -28.78
CA GLN A 581 -38.95 1.92 -28.42
C GLN A 581 -38.31 2.39 -27.10
N PRO A 582 -37.93 3.67 -26.99
CA PRO A 582 -37.37 4.21 -25.75
C PRO A 582 -38.36 3.95 -24.61
N LEU A 583 -37.84 3.48 -23.47
CA LEU A 583 -38.64 3.18 -22.28
C LEU A 583 -39.66 4.30 -22.03
N PRO A 584 -40.95 3.99 -21.83
CA PRO A 584 -41.94 5.00 -21.50
C PRO A 584 -41.45 5.88 -20.35
N SER A 585 -41.67 7.20 -20.46
CA SER A 585 -41.31 8.17 -19.42
C SER A 585 -42.01 7.92 -18.07
N SER A 586 -42.87 6.91 -18.01
CA SER A 586 -43.56 6.39 -16.83
C SER A 586 -42.90 5.17 -16.15
N SER A 587 -41.84 4.56 -16.71
CA SER A 587 -41.25 3.33 -16.14
C SER A 587 -40.41 3.58 -14.88
N ALA A 588 -40.64 2.79 -13.83
CA ALA A 588 -39.82 2.79 -12.61
C ALA A 588 -38.37 2.36 -12.84
N LEU A 589 -38.09 1.54 -13.87
CA LEU A 589 -36.72 1.23 -14.30
C LEU A 589 -36.01 2.49 -14.80
N LEU A 590 -36.71 3.32 -15.57
CA LEU A 590 -36.16 4.58 -16.07
C LEU A 590 -35.90 5.56 -14.90
N THR A 591 -36.84 5.68 -13.95
CA THR A 591 -36.59 6.44 -12.71
C THR A 591 -35.35 5.94 -11.98
N HIS A 592 -35.21 4.63 -11.76
CA HIS A 592 -34.06 4.06 -11.07
C HIS A 592 -32.74 4.31 -11.81
N ALA A 593 -32.73 4.20 -13.14
CA ALA A 593 -31.55 4.44 -13.97
C ALA A 593 -31.18 5.93 -14.14
N LEU A 594 -32.13 6.85 -13.92
CA LEU A 594 -31.88 8.29 -13.87
C LEU A 594 -31.48 8.77 -12.46
N LEU A 595 -31.90 8.06 -11.41
CA LEU A 595 -31.49 8.30 -10.02
C LEU A 595 -30.08 7.74 -9.72
N MET A 596 -29.77 6.55 -10.25
CA MET A 596 -28.45 5.91 -10.16
C MET A 596 -27.52 6.32 -11.33
N ALA A 597 -27.68 7.53 -11.85
CA ALA A 597 -27.02 7.97 -13.06
C ALA A 597 -25.51 8.18 -12.84
N PRO A 598 -24.66 7.86 -13.82
CA PRO A 598 -23.24 8.16 -13.73
C PRO A 598 -22.93 9.64 -14.00
N LYS A 599 -22.15 10.23 -13.11
CA LYS A 599 -21.39 11.47 -13.36
C LYS A 599 -20.42 11.25 -14.55
N LYS A 600 -19.95 12.34 -15.18
CA LYS A 600 -19.14 12.24 -16.41
C LYS A 600 -17.85 11.46 -16.17
N GLU A 601 -17.18 11.78 -15.07
CA GLU A 601 -15.92 11.20 -14.60
C GLU A 601 -16.06 9.68 -14.41
N SER A 602 -17.22 9.23 -13.91
CA SER A 602 -17.58 7.81 -13.76
C SER A 602 -17.70 7.08 -15.11
N LEU A 603 -18.20 7.74 -16.17
CA LEU A 603 -18.31 7.16 -17.50
C LEU A 603 -16.94 6.94 -18.15
N ASP A 604 -16.05 7.92 -18.04
CA ASP A 604 -14.72 7.88 -18.68
C ASP A 604 -13.84 6.76 -18.07
N ILE A 605 -13.94 6.56 -16.74
CA ILE A 605 -13.33 5.43 -16.04
C ILE A 605 -14.00 4.10 -16.44
N ALA A 606 -15.34 4.06 -16.46
CA ALA A 606 -16.07 2.83 -16.75
C ALA A 606 -15.87 2.32 -18.19
N ARG A 607 -15.67 3.19 -19.19
CA ARG A 607 -15.24 2.78 -20.54
C ARG A 607 -13.90 2.07 -20.52
N THR A 608 -12.91 2.66 -19.84
CA THR A 608 -11.57 2.09 -19.69
C THR A 608 -11.64 0.72 -19.00
N ALA A 609 -12.41 0.63 -17.91
CA ALA A 609 -12.63 -0.60 -17.17
C ALA A 609 -13.43 -1.65 -17.98
N ALA A 610 -14.35 -1.24 -18.86
CA ALA A 610 -15.08 -2.13 -19.77
C ALA A 610 -14.16 -2.74 -20.85
N VAL A 611 -13.26 -1.95 -21.43
CA VAL A 611 -12.24 -2.47 -22.36
C VAL A 611 -11.27 -3.42 -21.65
N LEU A 612 -10.89 -3.16 -20.39
CA LEU A 612 -10.10 -4.10 -19.58
C LEU A 612 -10.88 -5.38 -19.20
N ARG A 613 -12.20 -5.29 -19.01
CA ARG A 613 -13.10 -6.45 -18.82
C ARG A 613 -13.17 -7.32 -20.08
N GLU A 614 -13.36 -6.73 -21.26
CA GLU A 614 -13.33 -7.49 -22.51
C GLU A 614 -11.92 -8.00 -22.86
N ALA A 615 -10.85 -7.26 -22.54
CA ALA A 615 -9.48 -7.76 -22.65
C ALA A 615 -9.24 -8.98 -21.75
N THR A 616 -9.78 -8.96 -20.53
CA THR A 616 -9.73 -10.12 -19.62
C THR A 616 -10.51 -11.31 -20.19
N ASN A 617 -11.72 -11.08 -20.73
CA ASN A 617 -12.52 -12.08 -21.43
C ASN A 617 -11.76 -12.70 -22.63
N VAL A 618 -11.11 -11.87 -23.44
CA VAL A 618 -10.24 -12.29 -24.56
C VAL A 618 -9.05 -13.13 -24.09
N LEU A 619 -8.42 -12.79 -22.97
CA LEU A 619 -7.32 -13.57 -22.39
C LEU A 619 -7.81 -14.92 -21.85
N VAL A 620 -8.88 -14.94 -21.06
CA VAL A 620 -9.44 -16.15 -20.41
C VAL A 620 -10.01 -17.14 -21.42
N THR A 621 -10.74 -16.67 -22.44
CA THR A 621 -11.27 -17.54 -23.52
C THR A 621 -10.26 -17.82 -24.63
N GLY A 622 -9.26 -16.95 -24.78
CA GLY A 622 -8.35 -16.93 -25.93
C GLY A 622 -9.03 -16.63 -27.26
N ASN A 623 -10.22 -16.02 -27.29
CA ASN A 623 -10.91 -15.73 -28.55
C ASN A 623 -10.21 -14.60 -29.32
N GLY A 624 -9.99 -14.76 -30.63
CA GLY A 624 -9.15 -13.86 -31.44
C GLY A 624 -7.63 -13.99 -31.22
N LEU A 625 -7.20 -14.74 -30.21
CA LEU A 625 -5.81 -15.08 -29.95
C LEU A 625 -5.39 -16.35 -30.69
N LYS A 626 -4.20 -16.34 -31.28
CA LYS A 626 -3.58 -17.53 -31.90
C LYS A 626 -3.32 -18.57 -30.82
N ARG A 627 -3.18 -19.85 -31.21
CA ARG A 627 -2.89 -20.96 -30.28
C ARG A 627 -1.63 -20.74 -29.42
N SER A 628 -0.67 -19.93 -29.88
CA SER A 628 0.56 -19.54 -29.16
C SER A 628 0.40 -18.32 -28.23
N GLU A 629 -0.73 -17.60 -28.31
CA GLU A 629 -1.03 -16.36 -27.56
C GLU A 629 -2.06 -16.60 -26.43
N LYS A 630 -2.72 -17.78 -26.41
CA LYS A 630 -3.74 -18.13 -25.41
C LYS A 630 -3.14 -18.39 -24.03
N LEU A 631 -3.93 -18.15 -22.98
CA LEU A 631 -3.59 -18.58 -21.62
C LEU A 631 -3.53 -20.12 -21.50
N PRO A 632 -2.65 -20.66 -20.63
CA PRO A 632 -2.67 -22.06 -20.25
C PRO A 632 -3.87 -22.34 -19.35
N SER A 633 -4.30 -23.60 -19.29
CA SER A 633 -5.34 -24.00 -18.33
C SER A 633 -4.83 -23.77 -16.91
N LEU A 634 -5.56 -22.95 -16.16
CA LEU A 634 -5.25 -22.49 -14.82
C LEU A 634 -6.52 -22.50 -13.99
N ASP A 635 -6.40 -22.77 -12.69
CA ASP A 635 -7.54 -22.68 -11.78
C ASP A 635 -8.03 -21.22 -11.65
N LEU A 636 -9.34 -21.07 -11.47
CA LEU A 636 -9.98 -19.75 -11.38
C LEU A 636 -9.39 -18.89 -10.25
N PRO A 637 -9.21 -19.37 -9.00
CA PRO A 637 -8.58 -18.58 -7.94
C PRO A 637 -7.17 -18.09 -8.30
N SER A 638 -6.35 -18.88 -9.00
CA SER A 638 -5.05 -18.42 -9.49
C SER A 638 -5.22 -17.31 -10.54
N LEU A 639 -6.12 -17.46 -11.51
CA LEU A 639 -6.38 -16.41 -12.50
C LEU A 639 -6.87 -15.11 -11.84
N GLN A 640 -7.80 -15.20 -10.87
CA GLN A 640 -8.31 -14.05 -10.10
C GLN A 640 -7.19 -13.30 -9.36
N ARG A 641 -6.20 -14.02 -8.81
CA ARG A 641 -5.02 -13.41 -8.13
C ARG A 641 -3.98 -12.86 -9.09
N MET A 642 -3.81 -13.46 -10.28
CA MET A 642 -2.68 -13.15 -11.18
C MET A 642 -3.01 -12.06 -12.22
N LEU A 643 -4.24 -12.01 -12.73
CA LEU A 643 -4.62 -11.01 -13.75
C LEU A 643 -4.52 -9.56 -13.24
N PRO A 644 -4.94 -9.21 -12.00
CA PRO A 644 -4.82 -7.83 -11.48
C PRO A 644 -3.37 -7.36 -11.25
N LEU A 645 -2.39 -8.27 -11.24
CA LEU A 645 -0.97 -7.95 -11.05
C LEU A 645 -0.25 -7.56 -12.35
N ILE A 646 -0.94 -7.59 -13.50
CA ILE A 646 -0.39 -7.10 -14.77
C ILE A 646 -0.45 -5.57 -14.79
N ASP A 647 0.72 -4.91 -14.85
CA ASP A 647 0.82 -3.47 -15.07
C ASP A 647 0.35 -3.09 -16.49
N VAL A 648 -0.92 -2.71 -16.60
CA VAL A 648 -1.54 -2.16 -17.82
C VAL A 648 -1.37 -0.64 -17.94
N SER A 649 -0.78 0.06 -16.97
CA SER A 649 -0.75 1.54 -16.95
C SER A 649 -0.05 2.13 -18.17
N ARG A 650 1.09 1.53 -18.57
CA ARG A 650 1.85 1.89 -19.76
C ARG A 650 1.07 1.69 -21.06
N VAL A 651 0.16 0.71 -21.07
CA VAL A 651 -0.63 0.32 -22.25
C VAL A 651 -1.86 1.21 -22.39
N ILE A 652 -2.57 1.47 -21.28
CA ILE A 652 -3.77 2.32 -21.25
C ILE A 652 -3.44 3.71 -21.81
N GLY A 653 -2.29 4.31 -21.45
CA GLY A 653 -1.88 5.62 -21.96
C GLY A 653 -1.76 5.71 -23.48
N ASN A 654 -1.36 4.63 -24.15
CA ASN A 654 -1.28 4.58 -25.62
C ASN A 654 -2.67 4.51 -26.29
N PHE A 655 -3.66 3.92 -25.60
CA PHE A 655 -5.02 3.74 -26.13
C PHE A 655 -6.02 4.81 -25.67
N THR A 656 -5.71 5.62 -24.66
CA THR A 656 -6.58 6.72 -24.18
C THR A 656 -7.14 7.62 -25.30
N PRO A 657 -6.38 8.03 -26.35
CA PRO A 657 -6.92 8.84 -27.45
C PRO A 657 -8.02 8.14 -28.27
N PHE A 658 -8.04 6.80 -28.28
CA PHE A 658 -8.98 5.99 -29.07
C PHE A 658 -10.28 5.68 -28.32
N LEU A 659 -10.34 5.85 -26.99
CA LEU A 659 -11.50 5.53 -26.14
C LEU A 659 -12.63 6.60 -26.11
N GLY A 660 -12.65 7.50 -27.10
CA GLY A 660 -13.81 8.37 -27.35
C GLY A 660 -13.74 9.78 -26.76
N LYS A 661 -12.75 10.55 -27.25
CA LYS A 661 -12.58 12.03 -27.22
C LYS A 661 -12.09 12.69 -25.93
N GLU A 662 -11.05 13.51 -26.17
CA GLU A 662 -10.30 14.39 -25.27
C GLU A 662 -9.69 13.70 -24.03
N PRO A 663 -8.40 13.93 -23.70
CA PRO A 663 -7.96 13.71 -22.33
C PRO A 663 -8.84 14.59 -21.44
N LEU A 664 -9.29 14.07 -20.28
CA LEU A 664 -10.09 14.82 -19.30
C LEU A 664 -9.56 16.26 -19.23
N PRO A 665 -10.33 17.27 -19.68
CA PRO A 665 -9.80 18.61 -19.83
C PRO A 665 -9.29 19.07 -18.47
N LYS A 666 -8.19 19.83 -18.44
CA LYS A 666 -7.54 20.36 -17.21
C LYS A 666 -8.40 21.38 -16.43
N ASN A 667 -9.72 21.28 -16.56
CA ASN A 667 -10.73 21.92 -15.75
C ASN A 667 -10.52 21.49 -14.30
N LEU A 668 -10.51 22.47 -13.39
CA LEU A 668 -10.11 22.33 -11.99
C LEU A 668 -11.16 21.60 -11.11
N CYS A 669 -11.96 20.70 -11.68
CA CYS A 669 -13.06 20.00 -11.02
C CYS A 669 -12.57 18.85 -10.14
N LEU A 670 -11.57 18.11 -10.63
CA LEU A 670 -10.76 17.18 -9.86
C LEU A 670 -9.36 17.77 -9.69
N PRO A 671 -8.68 17.57 -8.55
CA PRO A 671 -7.31 18.01 -8.38
C PRO A 671 -6.37 17.21 -9.30
N GLU A 672 -5.41 17.91 -9.93
CA GLU A 672 -4.28 17.24 -10.57
C GLU A 672 -3.48 16.41 -9.53
N PRO A 673 -2.81 15.32 -9.93
CA PRO A 673 -2.04 14.46 -9.03
C PRO A 673 -0.71 15.11 -8.60
N LEU A 674 -0.82 16.26 -7.93
CA LEU A 674 0.26 17.04 -7.34
C LEU A 674 0.62 16.48 -5.95
N PRO A 675 1.81 16.81 -5.41
CA PRO A 675 2.13 16.56 -4.01
C PRO A 675 1.06 17.15 -3.08
N CYS A 676 0.72 16.46 -2.00
CA CYS A 676 -0.24 16.95 -1.04
C CYS A 676 0.29 18.19 -0.31
N ASP A 677 -0.49 19.25 -0.28
CA ASP A 677 -0.27 20.36 0.64
C ASP A 677 -0.63 19.91 2.06
N HIS A 678 0.36 19.93 2.96
CA HIS A 678 0.19 19.62 4.39
C HIS A 678 -0.12 20.87 5.23
N THR A 679 -0.16 22.06 4.62
CA THR A 679 -0.42 23.34 5.29
C THR A 679 -1.89 23.76 5.23
N THR A 680 -2.63 23.33 4.20
CA THR A 680 -4.09 23.50 4.17
C THR A 680 -4.78 22.67 5.25
N LYS A 681 -5.69 23.31 5.97
CA LYS A 681 -6.56 22.69 6.99
C LYS A 681 -7.94 22.26 6.46
N TYR A 682 -8.17 22.40 5.15
CA TYR A 682 -9.46 22.13 4.52
C TYR A 682 -9.40 20.85 3.67
N ARG A 683 -10.26 19.88 3.98
CA ARG A 683 -10.42 18.63 3.23
C ARG A 683 -10.94 18.90 1.82
N THR A 684 -10.37 18.23 0.82
CA THR A 684 -10.81 18.38 -0.58
C THR A 684 -12.19 17.74 -0.79
N TYR A 685 -12.91 18.18 -1.83
CA TYR A 685 -14.23 17.63 -2.19
C TYR A 685 -14.17 16.24 -2.82
N SER A 686 -13.02 15.83 -3.35
CA SER A 686 -12.84 14.53 -4.02
C SER A 686 -12.11 13.50 -3.16
N GLY A 687 -11.87 13.78 -1.88
CA GLY A 687 -11.10 12.94 -0.96
C GLY A 687 -9.58 12.96 -1.16
N TRP A 688 -9.09 13.46 -2.31
CA TRP A 688 -7.65 13.56 -2.62
C TRP A 688 -6.89 14.29 -1.50
N CYS A 689 -5.79 13.68 -1.04
CA CYS A 689 -4.99 14.13 0.10
C CYS A 689 -5.68 14.20 1.48
N ASN A 690 -6.95 13.76 1.64
CA ASN A 690 -7.55 13.59 2.97
C ASN A 690 -6.86 12.46 3.76
N ASN A 691 -6.25 11.49 3.07
CA ASN A 691 -5.11 10.73 3.59
C ASN A 691 -3.81 11.32 3.01
N ILE A 692 -2.94 11.82 3.87
CA ILE A 692 -1.66 12.48 3.50
C ILE A 692 -0.63 11.50 2.94
N LYS A 693 -0.61 10.26 3.43
CA LYS A 693 0.38 9.23 3.09
C LYS A 693 -0.02 8.42 1.86
N PHE A 694 -1.32 8.21 1.67
CA PHE A 694 -1.90 7.50 0.55
C PHE A 694 -3.03 8.34 -0.08
N PRO A 695 -2.72 9.31 -0.97
CA PRO A 695 -3.68 10.33 -1.45
C PRO A 695 -4.87 9.85 -2.29
N LYS A 696 -5.06 8.54 -2.40
CA LYS A 696 -6.15 7.85 -3.11
C LYS A 696 -7.14 7.14 -2.18
N PHE A 697 -6.83 6.98 -0.89
CA PHE A 697 -7.68 6.27 0.05
C PHE A 697 -8.95 7.08 0.37
N GLY A 698 -10.12 6.52 0.07
CA GLY A 698 -11.41 7.16 0.29
C GLY A 698 -11.80 8.26 -0.72
N ASN A 699 -11.11 8.35 -1.85
CA ASN A 699 -11.42 9.35 -2.88
C ASN A 699 -12.77 9.10 -3.58
N SER A 700 -13.30 10.11 -4.26
CA SER A 700 -14.34 9.92 -5.28
C SER A 700 -13.77 9.36 -6.58
N PHE A 701 -14.62 8.68 -7.35
CA PHE A 701 -14.29 8.09 -8.65
C PHE A 701 -13.23 6.98 -8.59
N VAL A 702 -13.22 6.20 -7.51
CA VAL A 702 -12.36 5.02 -7.34
C VAL A 702 -13.19 3.75 -7.22
N GLN A 703 -12.54 2.60 -7.39
CA GLN A 703 -13.17 1.31 -7.12
C GLN A 703 -13.42 1.10 -5.62
N MET A 704 -14.54 0.47 -5.26
CA MET A 704 -14.78 0.02 -3.89
C MET A 704 -13.78 -1.09 -3.50
N ARG A 705 -13.35 -1.12 -2.23
CA ARG A 705 -12.48 -2.19 -1.73
C ARG A 705 -13.29 -3.47 -1.46
N ARG A 706 -12.61 -4.60 -1.27
CA ARG A 706 -13.23 -5.87 -0.91
C ARG A 706 -12.71 -6.33 0.45
N LEU A 707 -13.55 -7.03 1.20
CA LEU A 707 -13.17 -7.75 2.43
C LEU A 707 -12.79 -9.21 2.13
N LEU A 708 -13.38 -9.81 1.08
CA LEU A 708 -13.07 -11.17 0.61
C LEU A 708 -12.99 -11.24 -0.93
N ASP A 709 -12.35 -12.30 -1.44
CA ASP A 709 -12.30 -12.60 -2.89
C ASP A 709 -13.70 -12.73 -3.52
N PRO A 710 -13.91 -12.26 -4.76
CA PRO A 710 -15.23 -12.19 -5.37
C PRO A 710 -15.78 -13.55 -5.85
N ALA A 711 -17.06 -13.79 -5.55
CA ALA A 711 -17.82 -14.99 -5.90
C ALA A 711 -18.66 -14.81 -7.18
N TYR A 712 -18.06 -14.32 -8.27
CA TYR A 712 -18.68 -14.32 -9.60
C TYR A 712 -18.86 -15.76 -10.12
N ASN A 713 -19.85 -16.01 -10.97
CA ASN A 713 -20.18 -17.37 -11.43
C ASN A 713 -19.19 -17.91 -12.48
N ASP A 714 -18.69 -17.03 -13.36
CA ASP A 714 -17.50 -17.25 -14.20
C ASP A 714 -16.19 -16.89 -13.48
N GLY A 715 -16.28 -16.36 -12.26
CA GLY A 715 -15.18 -15.86 -11.45
C GLY A 715 -14.64 -14.47 -11.82
N PHE A 716 -15.15 -13.83 -12.87
CA PHE A 716 -14.67 -12.51 -13.32
C PHE A 716 -15.76 -11.45 -13.40
N ASP A 717 -16.93 -11.76 -13.95
CA ASP A 717 -17.94 -10.76 -14.27
C ASP A 717 -19.39 -11.26 -14.19
N GLU A 718 -19.66 -12.54 -14.40
CA GLU A 718 -21.02 -13.07 -14.37
C GLU A 718 -21.63 -12.98 -12.95
N PRO A 719 -22.78 -12.30 -12.77
CA PRO A 719 -23.43 -12.19 -11.46
C PRO A 719 -23.68 -13.55 -10.82
N ARG A 720 -23.45 -13.63 -9.50
CA ARG A 720 -23.50 -14.88 -8.76
C ARG A 720 -24.87 -15.58 -8.86
N SER A 721 -24.93 -16.67 -9.62
CA SER A 721 -26.12 -17.49 -9.84
C SER A 721 -26.12 -18.82 -9.07
N ARG A 722 -24.96 -19.31 -8.61
CA ARG A 722 -24.81 -20.61 -7.92
C ARG A 722 -24.54 -20.50 -6.41
N SER A 723 -24.98 -21.53 -5.70
CA SER A 723 -24.69 -21.80 -4.29
C SER A 723 -23.31 -22.42 -4.11
N VAL A 724 -22.83 -22.49 -2.85
CA VAL A 724 -21.56 -23.18 -2.51
C VAL A 724 -21.61 -24.69 -2.73
N LEU A 725 -22.80 -25.26 -2.98
CA LEU A 725 -23.03 -26.66 -3.33
C LEU A 725 -23.30 -26.85 -4.84
N GLY A 726 -22.99 -25.85 -5.68
CA GLY A 726 -23.11 -25.89 -7.15
C GLY A 726 -24.52 -25.72 -7.71
N GLY A 727 -25.57 -26.06 -6.94
CA GLY A 727 -26.97 -25.83 -7.31
C GLY A 727 -27.34 -24.35 -7.40
N GLU A 728 -28.39 -24.03 -8.17
CA GLU A 728 -28.81 -22.65 -8.43
C GLU A 728 -29.33 -21.90 -7.19
N LEU A 729 -29.11 -20.59 -7.15
CA LEU A 729 -29.69 -19.71 -6.14
C LEU A 729 -31.13 -19.31 -6.53
N PRO A 730 -32.10 -19.36 -5.59
CA PRO A 730 -33.44 -18.83 -5.84
C PRO A 730 -33.40 -17.38 -6.34
N SER A 731 -34.34 -17.01 -7.22
CA SER A 731 -34.41 -15.64 -7.76
C SER A 731 -34.61 -14.61 -6.64
N ALA A 732 -34.02 -13.42 -6.80
CA ALA A 732 -34.06 -12.38 -5.78
C ALA A 732 -35.50 -11.98 -5.39
N ARG A 733 -36.42 -11.92 -6.37
CA ARG A 733 -37.86 -11.68 -6.15
C ARG A 733 -38.57 -12.83 -5.41
N ARG A 734 -38.17 -14.09 -5.61
CA ARG A 734 -38.70 -15.23 -4.83
C ARG A 734 -38.28 -15.13 -3.35
N ILE A 735 -37.03 -14.74 -3.09
CA ILE A 735 -36.54 -14.49 -1.71
C ILE A 735 -37.29 -13.32 -1.09
N SER A 736 -37.44 -12.19 -1.80
CA SER A 736 -38.21 -11.03 -1.33
C SER A 736 -39.67 -11.37 -1.00
N ASN A 737 -40.38 -12.07 -1.89
CA ASN A 737 -41.77 -12.45 -1.65
C ASN A 737 -41.95 -13.41 -0.46
N PHE A 738 -40.97 -14.26 -0.16
CA PHE A 738 -41.04 -15.23 0.94
C PHE A 738 -40.57 -14.66 2.29
N VAL A 739 -39.44 -13.95 2.29
CA VAL A 739 -38.77 -13.45 3.50
C VAL A 739 -39.30 -12.07 3.90
N HIS A 740 -39.45 -11.16 2.94
CA HIS A 740 -39.59 -9.73 3.17
C HIS A 740 -41.03 -9.19 3.08
N ALA A 741 -42.05 -10.04 3.22
CA ALA A 741 -43.45 -9.61 3.30
C ALA A 741 -43.67 -8.47 4.32
N GLU A 742 -44.60 -7.56 4.07
CA GLU A 742 -44.86 -6.42 4.95
C GLU A 742 -45.55 -6.83 6.27
N ALA A 743 -45.18 -6.17 7.37
CA ALA A 743 -45.87 -6.23 8.65
C ALA A 743 -45.80 -4.85 9.35
N PRO A 744 -46.81 -4.44 10.15
CA PRO A 744 -46.86 -3.13 10.82
C PRO A 744 -45.97 -3.06 12.08
N ASN A 745 -44.75 -3.60 12.01
CA ASN A 745 -43.84 -3.68 13.13
C ASN A 745 -43.11 -2.33 13.31
N PHE A 746 -43.52 -1.53 14.30
CA PHE A 746 -42.85 -0.27 14.64
C PHE A 746 -41.76 -0.47 15.70
N HIS A 747 -40.67 0.30 15.60
CA HIS A 747 -39.60 0.24 16.60
C HIS A 747 -40.06 0.86 17.93
N VAL A 748 -39.92 0.13 19.04
CA VAL A 748 -40.40 0.53 20.38
C VAL A 748 -39.68 1.73 21.03
N LYS A 749 -38.78 2.43 20.32
CA LYS A 749 -37.88 3.43 20.94
C LYS A 749 -37.39 4.52 20.00
N PHE A 750 -37.00 4.17 18.77
CA PHE A 750 -36.37 5.12 17.86
C PHE A 750 -37.36 5.68 16.84
N THR A 751 -37.19 6.95 16.54
CA THR A 751 -38.01 7.74 15.61
C THR A 751 -37.59 7.46 14.16
N HIS A 752 -38.43 7.81 13.20
CA HIS A 752 -38.17 7.59 11.77
C HIS A 752 -36.93 8.37 11.29
N MET A 753 -36.55 9.43 12.01
CA MET A 753 -35.26 10.11 11.90
C MET A 753 -34.05 9.16 11.95
N LEU A 754 -34.07 8.04 12.70
CA LEU A 754 -32.95 7.08 12.71
C LEU A 754 -32.66 6.52 11.31
N MET A 755 -33.72 6.15 10.58
CA MET A 755 -33.66 5.70 9.19
C MET A 755 -33.24 6.86 8.29
N GLN A 756 -33.92 8.00 8.40
CA GLN A 756 -33.72 9.13 7.50
C GLN A 756 -32.31 9.72 7.60
N PHE A 757 -31.72 9.72 8.79
CA PHE A 757 -30.34 10.10 9.04
C PHE A 757 -29.36 9.04 8.51
N GLY A 758 -29.68 7.75 8.60
CA GLY A 758 -28.92 6.69 7.94
C GLY A 758 -28.86 6.86 6.42
N GLN A 759 -29.96 7.30 5.79
CA GLN A 759 -29.99 7.53 4.34
C GLN A 759 -29.05 8.66 3.89
N ILE A 760 -28.97 9.79 4.61
CA ILE A 760 -28.02 10.85 4.23
C ILE A 760 -26.56 10.41 4.38
N LEU A 761 -26.25 9.45 5.26
CA LEU A 761 -24.90 8.87 5.39
C LEU A 761 -24.57 7.91 4.24
N ASP A 762 -25.56 7.16 3.73
CA ASP A 762 -25.43 6.40 2.48
C ASP A 762 -25.15 7.36 1.31
N HIS A 763 -25.88 8.47 1.25
CA HIS A 763 -25.71 9.51 0.24
C HIS A 763 -24.48 10.41 0.44
N ASP A 764 -23.74 10.27 1.56
CA ASP A 764 -22.46 10.95 1.76
C ASP A 764 -21.27 10.11 1.27
N MET A 765 -21.28 8.82 1.60
CA MET A 765 -20.13 7.93 1.43
C MET A 765 -20.23 6.98 0.23
N MET A 766 -21.40 6.76 -0.36
CA MET A 766 -21.56 5.77 -1.43
C MET A 766 -22.61 6.08 -2.50
N HIS A 767 -22.16 6.00 -3.75
CA HIS A 767 -23.01 5.91 -4.93
C HIS A 767 -22.27 5.03 -5.96
N SER A 768 -22.75 3.80 -6.18
CA SER A 768 -22.34 2.99 -7.33
C SER A 768 -23.31 3.21 -8.48
N PRO A 769 -22.98 4.08 -9.46
CA PRO A 769 -23.87 4.35 -10.59
C PRO A 769 -24.03 3.11 -11.47
N ILE A 770 -25.07 3.07 -12.31
CA ILE A 770 -25.36 1.91 -13.18
C ILE A 770 -25.13 2.21 -14.65
N SER A 771 -24.83 1.17 -15.43
CA SER A 771 -24.73 1.27 -16.89
C SER A 771 -26.10 1.52 -17.51
N ARG A 772 -26.15 2.30 -18.59
CA ARG A 772 -27.36 2.45 -19.44
C ARG A 772 -27.54 1.25 -20.39
N GLY A 773 -27.41 0.04 -19.84
CA GLY A 773 -27.70 -1.21 -20.55
C GLY A 773 -29.15 -1.64 -20.31
N TYR A 774 -30.00 -1.49 -21.31
CA TYR A 774 -31.32 -2.11 -21.37
C TYR A 774 -31.35 -3.11 -22.54
N LYS A 775 -31.75 -4.36 -22.27
CA LYS A 775 -32.08 -5.34 -23.30
C LYS A 775 -33.62 -5.38 -23.45
N PRO A 776 -34.17 -5.39 -24.67
CA PRO A 776 -35.58 -5.63 -24.88
C PRO A 776 -35.97 -7.05 -24.45
N ASP A 777 -36.85 -7.14 -23.45
CA ASP A 777 -38.00 -8.07 -23.31
C ASP A 777 -38.71 -7.78 -21.97
N ASP A 778 -38.86 -6.50 -21.63
CA ASP A 778 -39.64 -6.04 -20.48
C ASP A 778 -40.97 -5.43 -20.92
N PRO A 779 -42.07 -6.15 -20.66
CA PRO A 779 -43.38 -5.54 -20.54
C PRO A 779 -44.12 -5.99 -19.27
N PHE A 780 -43.49 -6.04 -18.08
CA PHE A 780 -44.19 -6.31 -16.79
C PHE A 780 -44.59 -4.98 -16.07
N PHE A 781 -45.01 -4.81 -14.80
CA PHE A 781 -44.90 -5.45 -13.46
C PHE A 781 -45.61 -6.76 -12.98
N PRO A 782 -46.55 -7.41 -13.69
CA PRO A 782 -47.23 -8.63 -13.18
C PRO A 782 -46.28 -9.77 -12.76
N HIS A 783 -46.77 -10.97 -12.43
CA HIS A 783 -45.89 -12.12 -12.11
C HIS A 783 -46.08 -13.36 -13.02
N SER A 784 -46.98 -13.28 -14.01
CA SER A 784 -46.96 -14.12 -15.21
C SER A 784 -47.47 -13.36 -16.43
N HIS A 785 -47.14 -13.79 -17.65
CA HIS A 785 -47.97 -13.50 -18.83
C HIS A 785 -49.39 -14.00 -18.61
N ASP A 786 -50.32 -13.55 -19.44
CA ASP A 786 -51.74 -13.92 -19.35
C ASP A 786 -51.97 -15.42 -19.68
N ASP A 787 -50.95 -16.07 -20.26
CA ASP A 787 -50.83 -17.52 -20.47
C ASP A 787 -50.21 -18.30 -19.29
N GLY A 788 -49.81 -17.62 -18.21
CA GLY A 788 -49.26 -18.24 -16.99
C GLY A 788 -47.74 -18.38 -16.90
N ARG A 789 -46.95 -18.08 -17.94
CA ARG A 789 -45.46 -18.18 -17.87
C ARG A 789 -44.82 -16.95 -17.18
N PRO A 790 -43.70 -17.10 -16.43
CA PRO A 790 -43.06 -15.97 -15.75
C PRO A 790 -42.32 -15.01 -16.71
N ARG A 791 -42.55 -13.69 -16.56
CA ARG A 791 -41.73 -12.57 -17.08
C ARG A 791 -40.68 -12.19 -15.99
N CYS A 792 -39.70 -11.32 -16.26
CA CYS A 792 -38.55 -11.07 -15.36
C CYS A 792 -38.37 -9.58 -14.98
N MET A 793 -37.97 -9.31 -13.72
CA MET A 793 -37.64 -7.94 -13.27
C MET A 793 -36.29 -7.47 -13.84
N PRO A 794 -36.23 -6.29 -14.50
CA PRO A 794 -35.01 -5.75 -15.07
C PRO A 794 -34.02 -5.34 -13.98
N PHE A 795 -32.74 -5.52 -14.27
CA PHE A 795 -31.65 -5.12 -13.40
C PHE A 795 -30.51 -4.58 -14.27
N ALA A 796 -30.27 -3.27 -14.20
CA ALA A 796 -29.11 -2.64 -14.84
C ALA A 796 -27.90 -2.72 -13.89
N ARG A 797 -26.76 -3.15 -14.44
CA ARG A 797 -25.55 -3.52 -13.68
C ARG A 797 -24.76 -2.30 -13.24
N SER A 798 -24.16 -2.33 -12.04
CA SER A 798 -23.34 -1.23 -11.53
C SER A 798 -22.06 -1.04 -12.33
N LEU A 799 -21.64 0.20 -12.57
CA LEU A 799 -20.50 0.54 -13.43
C LEU A 799 -19.18 0.00 -12.91
N LEU A 800 -18.31 -0.28 -13.88
CA LEU A 800 -16.96 -0.77 -13.68
C LEU A 800 -16.02 0.36 -13.21
N GLY A 801 -15.13 0.04 -12.28
CA GLY A 801 -14.10 0.94 -11.76
C GLY A 801 -12.68 0.35 -11.76
N GLN A 802 -12.51 -0.92 -12.15
CA GLN A 802 -11.18 -1.54 -12.17
C GLN A 802 -10.29 -0.98 -13.29
N LEU A 803 -9.08 -0.53 -12.93
CA LEU A 803 -8.04 -0.09 -13.86
C LEU A 803 -6.92 -1.14 -14.01
N SER A 804 -7.29 -2.40 -13.82
CA SER A 804 -6.46 -3.60 -13.97
C SER A 804 -7.22 -4.66 -14.77
N LEU A 805 -6.50 -5.70 -15.25
CA LEU A 805 -7.14 -6.91 -15.75
C LEU A 805 -7.70 -7.75 -14.58
N GLY A 806 -8.54 -8.74 -14.89
CA GLY A 806 -9.13 -9.63 -13.90
C GLY A 806 -10.61 -9.32 -13.62
N PHE A 807 -11.02 -9.49 -12.37
CA PHE A 807 -12.44 -9.44 -12.00
C PHE A 807 -13.04 -8.03 -11.99
N ARG A 808 -14.35 -7.97 -12.23
CA ARG A 808 -15.22 -6.81 -12.10
C ARG A 808 -15.11 -6.21 -10.70
N ASN A 809 -14.82 -4.92 -10.64
CA ASN A 809 -14.92 -4.15 -9.41
C ASN A 809 -15.72 -2.86 -9.66
N GLN A 810 -16.61 -2.51 -8.74
CA GLN A 810 -17.56 -1.43 -8.93
C GLN A 810 -16.99 -0.09 -8.48
N LEU A 811 -17.34 0.96 -9.22
CA LEU A 811 -16.96 2.34 -8.92
C LEU A 811 -17.82 2.93 -7.77
N ASN A 812 -17.22 3.79 -6.96
CA ASN A 812 -17.90 4.76 -6.09
C ASN A 812 -17.71 6.17 -6.68
N GLN A 813 -18.79 6.91 -6.94
CA GLN A 813 -18.72 8.28 -7.48
C GLN A 813 -18.85 9.39 -6.42
N LEU A 814 -18.94 9.02 -5.15
CA LEU A 814 -18.79 9.91 -3.98
C LEU A 814 -17.45 9.64 -3.28
N THR A 815 -17.04 10.53 -2.38
CA THR A 815 -15.94 10.24 -1.45
C THR A 815 -16.37 9.12 -0.49
N SER A 816 -15.44 8.54 0.26
CA SER A 816 -15.75 7.59 1.35
C SER A 816 -15.67 8.26 2.72
N PHE A 817 -15.67 9.59 2.78
CA PHE A 817 -15.56 10.36 4.01
C PHE A 817 -16.92 10.94 4.41
N LEU A 818 -17.12 11.13 5.71
CA LEU A 818 -18.24 11.92 6.23
C LEU A 818 -17.93 13.41 6.04
N ASP A 819 -18.07 13.93 4.82
CA ASP A 819 -17.71 15.30 4.45
C ASP A 819 -18.88 16.15 3.89
N ALA A 820 -20.11 15.62 4.03
CA ALA A 820 -21.36 16.20 3.56
C ALA A 820 -21.37 16.50 2.04
N SER A 821 -20.78 15.61 1.24
CA SER A 821 -20.77 15.67 -0.23
C SER A 821 -22.18 15.69 -0.83
N TYR A 822 -23.20 15.17 -0.14
CA TYR A 822 -24.61 15.32 -0.53
C TYR A 822 -25.12 16.77 -0.49
N LEU A 823 -24.47 17.65 0.29
CA LEU A 823 -24.71 19.09 0.34
C LEU A 823 -23.68 19.89 -0.47
N TYR A 824 -22.42 19.46 -0.48
CA TYR A 824 -21.28 20.21 -1.03
C TYR A 824 -20.78 19.75 -2.41
N GLY A 825 -21.19 18.57 -2.89
CA GLY A 825 -20.64 17.92 -4.08
C GLY A 825 -19.38 17.10 -3.78
N SER A 826 -19.02 16.22 -4.72
CA SER A 826 -17.84 15.33 -4.67
C SER A 826 -16.68 15.84 -5.55
N THR A 827 -16.81 17.07 -6.05
CA THR A 827 -15.90 17.78 -6.95
C THR A 827 -15.92 19.28 -6.64
N GLN A 828 -14.84 19.99 -7.00
CA GLN A 828 -14.78 21.44 -6.85
C GLN A 828 -15.82 22.17 -7.72
N CYS A 829 -16.22 21.59 -8.85
CA CYS A 829 -17.15 22.22 -9.79
C CYS A 829 -18.62 22.10 -9.33
N GLU A 830 -19.01 20.99 -8.68
CA GLU A 830 -20.30 20.88 -8.00
C GLU A 830 -20.37 21.88 -6.83
N ALA A 831 -19.34 21.93 -5.98
CA ALA A 831 -19.24 22.87 -4.87
C ALA A 831 -19.37 24.33 -5.33
N ASN A 832 -18.71 24.69 -6.43
CA ASN A 832 -18.81 26.03 -7.02
C ASN A 832 -20.22 26.32 -7.56
N ARG A 833 -20.89 25.37 -8.22
CA ARG A 833 -22.29 25.55 -8.71
C ARG A 833 -23.30 25.76 -7.58
N LEU A 834 -23.00 25.23 -6.39
CA LEU A 834 -23.87 25.28 -5.20
C LEU A 834 -23.60 26.50 -4.30
N ARG A 835 -22.61 27.34 -4.60
CA ARG A 835 -22.26 28.54 -3.82
C ARG A 835 -22.97 29.80 -4.32
N LEU A 836 -23.25 30.70 -3.38
CA LEU A 836 -23.72 32.06 -3.68
C LEU A 836 -22.55 33.01 -4.01
N PHE A 837 -21.33 32.67 -3.58
CA PHE A 837 -20.13 33.53 -3.60
C PHE A 837 -20.35 34.90 -2.95
N SER A 838 -21.25 34.96 -1.96
CA SER A 838 -21.50 36.13 -1.13
C SER A 838 -21.76 35.74 0.31
N GLY A 839 -21.04 36.37 1.24
CA GLY A 839 -21.14 36.14 2.68
C GLY A 839 -20.76 34.73 3.14
N GLY A 840 -20.03 33.97 2.32
CA GLY A 840 -19.64 32.59 2.55
C GLY A 840 -20.78 31.57 2.43
N LYS A 841 -21.88 31.92 1.75
CA LYS A 841 -23.12 31.12 1.73
C LYS A 841 -23.20 30.09 0.60
N LEU A 842 -24.00 29.04 0.83
CA LEU A 842 -24.60 28.24 -0.24
C LEU A 842 -25.72 29.02 -0.93
N ASN A 843 -25.89 28.78 -2.22
CA ASN A 843 -27.00 29.28 -3.03
C ASN A 843 -28.33 28.68 -2.54
N PHE A 844 -29.42 29.42 -2.64
CA PHE A 844 -30.72 29.05 -2.09
C PHE A 844 -31.86 29.65 -2.92
N THR A 845 -33.10 29.22 -2.67
CA THR A 845 -34.30 29.83 -3.25
C THR A 845 -35.26 30.27 -2.14
N ASP A 846 -35.79 31.49 -2.26
CA ASP A 846 -36.87 31.99 -1.41
C ASP A 846 -38.23 31.64 -2.05
N LEU A 847 -39.04 30.86 -1.34
CA LEU A 847 -40.39 30.44 -1.72
C LEU A 847 -41.49 31.29 -1.05
N GLY A 848 -41.11 32.41 -0.42
CA GLY A 848 -41.98 33.33 0.33
C GLY A 848 -42.37 32.81 1.72
N PHE A 849 -42.85 31.57 1.80
CA PHE A 849 -43.10 30.87 3.08
C PHE A 849 -41.90 30.06 3.57
N ASN A 850 -40.95 29.74 2.68
CA ASN A 850 -39.67 29.09 3.02
C ASN A 850 -38.54 29.91 2.39
N LYS A 851 -37.87 30.75 3.19
CA LYS A 851 -36.93 31.78 2.71
C LYS A 851 -35.56 31.27 2.30
N GLU A 852 -35.17 30.10 2.81
CA GLU A 852 -33.89 29.46 2.52
C GLU A 852 -34.17 27.97 2.24
N ALA A 853 -34.69 27.72 1.04
CA ALA A 853 -34.81 26.39 0.45
C ALA A 853 -33.58 26.06 -0.42
N LEU A 854 -33.38 24.79 -0.77
CA LEU A 854 -32.44 24.37 -1.81
C LEU A 854 -32.64 25.18 -3.11
N PRO A 855 -31.57 25.43 -3.90
CA PRO A 855 -31.70 26.06 -5.20
C PRO A 855 -32.52 25.17 -6.16
N GLN A 856 -33.40 25.79 -6.95
CA GLN A 856 -34.21 25.07 -7.95
C GLN A 856 -33.44 24.82 -9.26
N GLY A 857 -33.74 23.70 -9.94
CA GLY A 857 -33.12 23.37 -11.24
C GLY A 857 -33.54 22.01 -11.81
N ASP A 858 -32.68 21.45 -12.65
CA ASP A 858 -32.94 20.32 -13.56
C ASP A 858 -31.93 19.15 -13.41
N GLN A 859 -31.25 19.07 -12.25
CA GLN A 859 -30.23 18.06 -11.97
C GLN A 859 -30.78 16.61 -12.06
N GLU A 860 -31.89 16.34 -11.37
CA GLU A 860 -32.53 15.02 -11.31
C GLU A 860 -33.50 14.84 -12.50
N LYS A 861 -33.18 13.94 -13.44
CA LYS A 861 -33.88 13.89 -14.73
C LYS A 861 -35.23 13.17 -14.75
N ASP A 862 -35.54 12.29 -13.79
CA ASP A 862 -36.92 11.78 -13.62
C ASP A 862 -37.74 12.64 -12.66
N CYS A 863 -37.19 13.71 -12.07
CA CYS A 863 -37.93 14.49 -11.08
C CYS A 863 -39.24 15.03 -11.67
N ARG A 864 -40.34 14.58 -11.06
CA ARG A 864 -41.70 14.54 -11.60
C ARG A 864 -42.44 15.87 -11.43
N SER A 865 -41.70 16.92 -11.06
CA SER A 865 -42.16 18.29 -10.90
C SER A 865 -42.09 19.09 -12.21
N THR A 866 -41.99 18.43 -13.36
CA THR A 866 -41.44 19.03 -14.58
C THR A 866 -42.47 19.83 -15.40
N LEU A 867 -42.16 21.11 -15.59
CA LEU A 867 -42.55 22.00 -16.70
C LEU A 867 -44.03 22.41 -16.86
N ALA A 868 -45.02 21.66 -16.37
CA ALA A 868 -46.43 22.10 -16.39
C ALA A 868 -46.76 23.15 -15.31
N SER A 869 -45.88 23.33 -14.31
CA SER A 869 -46.04 24.31 -13.23
C SER A 869 -44.78 25.16 -13.09
N THR A 870 -44.93 26.48 -13.15
CA THR A 870 -43.85 27.43 -12.86
C THR A 870 -43.54 27.57 -11.37
N SER A 871 -44.43 27.09 -10.48
CA SER A 871 -44.36 27.30 -9.03
C SER A 871 -43.87 26.08 -8.22
N LYS A 872 -43.77 24.90 -8.83
CA LYS A 872 -43.20 23.69 -8.21
C LYS A 872 -42.08 23.15 -9.09
N ARG A 873 -40.82 23.31 -8.66
CA ARG A 873 -39.64 22.81 -9.38
C ARG A 873 -38.84 21.79 -8.56
N CYS A 874 -37.98 21.05 -9.23
CA CYS A 874 -37.01 20.18 -8.60
C CYS A 874 -35.90 20.98 -7.92
N PHE A 875 -35.35 20.44 -6.85
CA PHE A 875 -34.22 21.00 -6.12
C PHE A 875 -32.88 20.41 -6.59
N VAL A 876 -31.82 21.18 -6.35
CA VAL A 876 -30.43 20.89 -6.73
C VAL A 876 -29.56 20.85 -5.48
N ALA A 877 -28.67 19.86 -5.38
CA ALA A 877 -27.78 19.64 -4.23
C ALA A 877 -26.46 18.98 -4.67
N GLY A 878 -25.60 18.65 -3.70
CA GLY A 878 -24.32 17.97 -3.94
C GLY A 878 -24.46 16.52 -4.40
N ASP A 879 -25.49 15.82 -3.92
CA ASP A 879 -25.94 14.54 -4.46
C ASP A 879 -27.25 14.73 -5.24
N GLU A 880 -27.34 14.11 -6.41
CA GLU A 880 -28.41 14.29 -7.39
C GLU A 880 -29.74 13.64 -6.99
N ARG A 881 -29.76 12.82 -5.94
CA ARG A 881 -30.94 12.08 -5.45
C ARG A 881 -31.77 12.90 -4.47
N SER A 882 -31.49 14.20 -4.29
CA SER A 882 -32.11 15.05 -3.26
C SER A 882 -33.64 15.20 -3.32
N ASN A 883 -34.31 14.84 -4.44
CA ASN A 883 -35.77 14.78 -4.56
C ASN A 883 -36.35 13.35 -4.53
N GLU A 884 -35.53 12.31 -4.29
CA GLU A 884 -35.93 10.88 -4.32
C GLU A 884 -37.22 10.63 -3.53
N HIS A 885 -37.36 11.27 -2.36
CA HIS A 885 -38.62 11.45 -1.66
C HIS A 885 -38.56 12.66 -0.72
N PRO A 886 -39.71 13.26 -0.33
CA PRO A 886 -39.73 14.49 0.45
C PRO A 886 -39.00 14.43 1.81
N GLY A 887 -38.91 13.27 2.45
CA GLY A 887 -38.18 13.10 3.70
C GLY A 887 -36.67 13.36 3.56
N LEU A 888 -36.08 12.91 2.44
CA LEU A 888 -34.69 13.21 2.10
C LEU A 888 -34.52 14.69 1.76
N THR A 889 -35.44 15.25 0.96
CA THR A 889 -35.43 16.67 0.58
C THR A 889 -35.44 17.59 1.81
N VAL A 890 -36.22 17.26 2.85
CA VAL A 890 -36.24 17.97 4.15
C VAL A 890 -34.85 18.04 4.79
N MET A 891 -34.09 16.93 4.80
CA MET A 891 -32.75 16.88 5.41
C MET A 891 -31.72 17.73 4.68
N HIS A 892 -31.72 17.69 3.34
CA HIS A 892 -30.84 18.55 2.54
C HIS A 892 -31.15 20.04 2.76
N ASN A 893 -32.43 20.43 2.85
CA ASN A 893 -32.84 21.80 3.17
C ASN A 893 -32.42 22.22 4.59
N LEU A 894 -32.56 21.33 5.58
CA LEU A 894 -32.16 21.59 6.98
C LEU A 894 -30.67 21.93 7.10
N LEU A 895 -29.80 21.17 6.46
CA LEU A 895 -28.35 21.35 6.54
C LEU A 895 -27.83 22.51 5.68
N LEU A 896 -28.54 22.88 4.61
CA LEU A 896 -28.30 24.14 3.89
C LEU A 896 -28.64 25.36 4.76
N ARG A 897 -29.76 25.31 5.50
CA ARG A 897 -30.15 26.38 6.42
C ARG A 897 -29.14 26.54 7.55
N GLU A 898 -28.63 25.44 8.11
CA GLU A 898 -27.59 25.49 9.15
C GLU A 898 -26.29 26.08 8.60
N HIS A 899 -25.83 25.68 7.41
CA HIS A 899 -24.73 26.35 6.71
C HIS A 899 -24.97 27.86 6.63
N ASN A 900 -26.09 28.30 6.05
CA ASN A 900 -26.35 29.72 5.83
C ASN A 900 -26.57 30.49 7.15
N ARG A 901 -26.98 29.83 8.24
CA ARG A 901 -27.02 30.39 9.60
C ARG A 901 -25.60 30.58 10.17
N ILE A 902 -24.73 29.58 10.07
CA ILE A 902 -23.33 29.66 10.50
C ILE A 902 -22.58 30.73 9.69
N ALA A 903 -22.73 30.77 8.37
CA ALA A 903 -22.09 31.76 7.50
C ALA A 903 -22.44 33.21 7.89
N ARG A 904 -23.73 33.49 8.18
CA ARG A 904 -24.18 34.79 8.73
C ARG A 904 -23.52 35.10 10.08
N ALA A 905 -23.44 34.13 10.99
CA ALA A 905 -22.83 34.30 12.31
C ALA A 905 -21.30 34.51 12.24
N LEU A 906 -20.60 33.86 11.32
CA LEU A 906 -19.18 34.06 11.09
C LEU A 906 -18.91 35.41 10.41
N SER A 907 -19.65 35.74 9.35
CA SER A 907 -19.52 37.00 8.59
C SER A 907 -19.71 38.23 9.48
N SER A 908 -20.76 38.25 10.30
CA SER A 908 -21.05 39.36 11.24
C SER A 908 -20.01 39.52 12.35
N ARG A 909 -19.24 38.48 12.69
CA ARG A 909 -18.18 38.51 13.72
C ARG A 909 -16.77 38.72 13.14
N ASN A 910 -16.56 38.40 11.87
CA ASN A 910 -15.25 38.37 11.23
C ASN A 910 -15.25 39.21 9.94
N VAL A 911 -15.50 40.52 10.09
CA VAL A 911 -15.67 41.48 8.99
C VAL A 911 -14.47 41.51 8.00
N LEU A 912 -13.27 41.11 8.45
CA LEU A 912 -12.05 41.02 7.63
C LEU A 912 -11.88 39.69 6.86
N TRP A 913 -12.80 38.73 7.00
CA TRP A 913 -12.72 37.45 6.26
C TRP A 913 -13.41 37.57 4.90
N ASN A 914 -12.78 37.04 3.85
CA ASN A 914 -13.38 36.95 2.52
C ASN A 914 -14.39 35.79 2.41
N ASP A 915 -15.16 35.77 1.32
CA ASP A 915 -16.18 34.74 1.05
C ASP A 915 -15.62 33.31 1.20
N GLU A 916 -14.46 33.04 0.59
CA GLU A 916 -13.82 31.72 0.63
C GLU A 916 -13.53 31.26 2.06
N LYS A 917 -12.95 32.13 2.91
CA LYS A 917 -12.63 31.77 4.28
C LYS A 917 -13.89 31.56 5.12
N ILE A 918 -14.92 32.40 4.95
CA ILE A 918 -16.20 32.22 5.66
C ILE A 918 -16.86 30.92 5.21
N TYR A 919 -16.88 30.62 3.91
CA TYR A 919 -17.45 29.39 3.36
C TYR A 919 -16.71 28.14 3.85
N GLN A 920 -15.38 28.10 3.79
CA GLN A 920 -14.59 26.92 4.17
C GLN A 920 -14.67 26.63 5.67
N GLU A 921 -14.62 27.65 6.53
CA GLU A 921 -14.80 27.46 7.98
C GLU A 921 -16.26 27.10 8.30
N THR A 922 -17.25 27.65 7.58
CA THR A 922 -18.65 27.22 7.68
C THR A 922 -18.82 25.75 7.31
N ARG A 923 -18.26 25.32 6.16
CA ARG A 923 -18.23 23.90 5.73
C ARG A 923 -17.59 23.02 6.80
N ARG A 924 -16.44 23.42 7.32
CA ARG A 924 -15.72 22.69 8.38
C ARG A 924 -16.53 22.55 9.67
N ILE A 925 -17.27 23.58 10.09
CA ILE A 925 -18.14 23.53 11.28
C ILE A 925 -19.38 22.66 11.04
N ASN A 926 -20.05 22.79 9.88
CA ASN A 926 -21.23 21.99 9.54
C ASN A 926 -20.89 20.49 9.42
N ILE A 927 -19.74 20.17 8.83
CA ILE A 927 -19.19 18.80 8.81
C ILE A 927 -18.86 18.32 10.23
N ALA A 928 -18.28 19.16 11.10
CA ALA A 928 -17.98 18.78 12.48
C ALA A 928 -19.26 18.51 13.31
N GLN A 929 -20.34 19.27 13.09
CA GLN A 929 -21.66 18.99 13.66
C GLN A 929 -22.21 17.63 13.17
N LEU A 930 -22.18 17.39 11.86
CA LEU A 930 -22.59 16.11 11.26
C LEU A 930 -21.80 14.93 11.87
N GLN A 931 -20.47 15.01 11.85
CA GLN A 931 -19.58 14.00 12.43
C GLN A 931 -19.87 13.79 13.92
N HIS A 932 -20.11 14.86 14.70
CA HIS A 932 -20.48 14.73 16.11
C HIS A 932 -21.80 13.95 16.28
N ILE A 933 -22.86 14.29 15.55
CA ILE A 933 -24.15 13.57 15.63
C ILE A 933 -23.96 12.09 15.23
N VAL A 934 -23.18 11.82 14.17
CA VAL A 934 -22.89 10.44 13.74
C VAL A 934 -22.22 9.64 14.85
N PHE A 935 -21.10 10.12 15.41
CA PHE A 935 -20.31 9.35 16.38
C PHE A 935 -20.88 9.40 17.82
N LYS A 936 -21.60 10.46 18.20
CA LYS A 936 -22.16 10.63 19.56
C LYS A 936 -23.56 10.04 19.73
N GLU A 937 -24.39 10.06 18.69
CA GLU A 937 -25.83 9.79 18.81
C GLU A 937 -26.28 8.64 17.89
N TRP A 938 -25.93 8.68 16.60
CA TRP A 938 -26.42 7.69 15.62
C TRP A 938 -25.69 6.34 15.71
N LEU A 939 -24.36 6.32 15.67
CA LEU A 939 -23.58 5.07 15.72
C LEU A 939 -23.76 4.27 17.03
N PRO A 940 -23.86 4.88 18.23
CA PRO A 940 -24.16 4.14 19.46
C PRO A 940 -25.53 3.44 19.46
N ILE A 941 -26.51 3.95 18.69
CA ILE A 941 -27.81 3.29 18.49
C ILE A 941 -27.67 2.09 17.56
N VAL A 942 -26.91 2.23 16.46
CA VAL A 942 -26.79 1.22 15.41
C VAL A 942 -25.83 0.08 15.77
N MET A 943 -24.69 0.39 16.40
CA MET A 943 -23.66 -0.61 16.73
C MET A 943 -23.70 -1.06 18.20
N GLY A 944 -24.39 -0.33 19.07
CA GLY A 944 -24.39 -0.56 20.51
C GLY A 944 -23.13 -0.05 21.21
N ILE A 945 -23.28 0.29 22.49
CA ILE A 945 -22.26 0.91 23.34
C ILE A 945 -20.93 0.12 23.34
N THR A 946 -20.99 -1.21 23.52
CA THR A 946 -19.80 -2.07 23.64
C THR A 946 -18.94 -2.07 22.38
N ASN A 947 -19.53 -1.93 21.18
CA ASN A 947 -18.76 -1.81 19.95
C ASN A 947 -18.16 -0.40 19.78
N MET A 948 -18.87 0.64 20.23
CA MET A 948 -18.33 2.01 20.24
C MET A 948 -17.13 2.17 21.19
N GLU A 949 -17.11 1.40 22.29
CA GLU A 949 -15.98 1.31 23.21
C GLU A 949 -14.84 0.45 22.60
N LYS A 950 -15.15 -0.77 22.12
CA LYS A 950 -14.19 -1.71 21.51
C LYS A 950 -13.38 -1.13 20.34
N TYR A 951 -13.97 -0.23 19.56
CA TYR A 951 -13.34 0.40 18.39
C TYR A 951 -12.98 1.89 18.62
N GLU A 952 -13.03 2.37 19.87
CA GLU A 952 -12.65 3.74 20.26
C GLU A 952 -13.41 4.87 19.53
N LEU A 953 -14.62 4.59 19.03
CA LEU A 953 -15.40 5.48 18.16
C LEU A 953 -16.21 6.55 18.91
N ARG A 954 -16.04 6.67 20.23
CA ARG A 954 -16.74 7.68 21.04
C ARG A 954 -16.03 9.04 20.95
N PRO A 955 -16.74 10.14 20.63
CA PRO A 955 -16.17 11.48 20.73
C PRO A 955 -15.77 11.79 22.18
N LEU A 956 -14.55 12.32 22.34
CA LEU A 956 -14.03 12.82 23.61
C LEU A 956 -14.96 13.89 24.20
N SER A 957 -15.03 13.98 25.53
CA SER A 957 -15.78 15.03 26.23
C SER A 957 -15.16 16.43 26.08
N SER A 958 -13.88 16.50 25.70
CA SER A 958 -13.09 17.72 25.60
C SER A 958 -11.81 17.46 24.79
N GLY A 959 -11.29 18.47 24.10
CA GLY A 959 -10.05 18.37 23.32
C GLY A 959 -10.25 17.87 21.89
N TYR A 960 -9.16 17.40 21.27
CA TYR A 960 -9.13 16.86 19.91
C TYR A 960 -8.75 15.37 19.92
N PHE A 961 -9.21 14.63 18.91
CA PHE A 961 -8.84 13.23 18.71
C PHE A 961 -7.56 13.15 17.87
N GLU A 962 -6.46 12.76 18.51
CA GLU A 962 -5.13 12.65 17.88
C GLU A 962 -4.86 11.26 17.27
N GLY A 963 -5.78 10.30 17.41
CA GLY A 963 -5.66 8.91 16.93
C GLY A 963 -5.80 8.72 15.40
N TYR A 964 -5.28 9.65 14.61
CA TYR A 964 -5.31 9.57 13.15
C TYR A 964 -4.29 8.55 12.63
N ASP A 965 -4.77 7.44 12.05
CA ASP A 965 -3.92 6.46 11.38
C ASP A 965 -3.78 6.78 9.87
N PRO A 966 -2.58 7.19 9.39
CA PRO A 966 -2.32 7.39 7.97
C PRO A 966 -2.21 6.08 7.16
N LEU A 967 -2.21 4.89 7.79
CA LEU A 967 -2.29 3.60 7.11
C LEU A 967 -3.73 3.17 6.80
N CYS A 968 -4.74 3.76 7.46
CA CYS A 968 -6.13 3.37 7.32
C CYS A 968 -6.68 3.74 5.93
N ASP A 969 -7.14 2.74 5.18
CA ASP A 969 -7.90 2.94 3.95
C ASP A 969 -9.39 3.19 4.26
N ALA A 970 -9.77 4.47 4.15
CA ALA A 970 -11.14 4.93 4.35
C ALA A 970 -12.11 4.47 3.25
N SER A 971 -11.65 3.86 2.16
CA SER A 971 -12.50 3.47 1.02
C SER A 971 -13.65 2.55 1.45
N ILE A 972 -14.88 2.87 1.02
CA ILE A 972 -16.05 2.00 1.26
C ILE A 972 -15.84 0.63 0.61
N SER A 973 -16.23 -0.43 1.33
CA SER A 973 -16.17 -1.80 0.83
C SER A 973 -17.44 -2.21 0.08
N GLN A 974 -17.29 -3.14 -0.86
CA GLN A 974 -18.38 -3.73 -1.64
C GLN A 974 -19.49 -4.33 -0.76
N GLU A 975 -19.09 -4.96 0.34
CA GLU A 975 -19.95 -5.61 1.33
C GLU A 975 -20.72 -4.59 2.16
N MET A 976 -20.06 -3.48 2.56
CA MET A 976 -20.70 -2.34 3.21
C MET A 976 -21.77 -1.72 2.29
N SER A 977 -21.38 -1.44 1.04
CA SER A 977 -22.23 -0.79 0.03
C SER A 977 -23.46 -1.59 -0.38
N THR A 978 -23.30 -2.89 -0.60
CA THR A 978 -24.39 -3.73 -1.14
C THR A 978 -25.21 -4.46 -0.09
N SER A 979 -24.65 -4.69 1.11
CA SER A 979 -25.23 -5.61 2.08
C SER A 979 -25.38 -4.98 3.46
N ALA A 980 -24.29 -4.61 4.13
CA ALA A 980 -24.35 -4.23 5.55
C ALA A 980 -25.14 -2.93 5.78
N PHE A 981 -24.91 -1.88 4.98
CA PHE A 981 -25.60 -0.60 5.17
C PHE A 981 -27.05 -0.59 4.67
N ARG A 982 -27.51 -1.67 4.02
CA ARG A 982 -28.89 -1.80 3.51
C ARG A 982 -29.91 -2.20 4.59
N PHE A 983 -29.48 -2.39 5.84
CA PHE A 983 -30.36 -2.66 6.99
C PHE A 983 -31.47 -1.61 7.17
N GLY A 984 -31.16 -0.34 6.87
CA GLY A 984 -32.07 0.80 6.98
C GLY A 984 -33.34 0.67 6.12
N HIS A 985 -33.34 -0.18 5.09
CA HIS A 985 -34.52 -0.42 4.25
C HIS A 985 -35.67 -1.14 4.96
N SER A 986 -35.41 -1.86 6.06
CA SER A 986 -36.47 -2.40 6.93
C SER A 986 -37.15 -1.31 7.77
N LEU A 987 -36.45 -0.21 8.06
CA LEU A 987 -36.89 0.87 8.96
C LEU A 987 -37.85 1.87 8.28
N ILE A 988 -38.06 1.76 6.96
CA ILE A 988 -38.83 2.70 6.12
C ILE A 988 -40.34 2.51 6.32
N ARG A 989 -41.05 3.59 6.69
CA ARG A 989 -42.52 3.65 6.67
C ARG A 989 -43.06 3.96 5.26
N SER A 990 -44.20 3.39 4.88
CA SER A 990 -44.97 3.77 3.68
C SER A 990 -45.55 5.19 3.71
N MET A 991 -45.79 5.72 4.91
CA MET A 991 -46.39 7.04 5.13
C MET A 991 -45.48 7.89 6.00
N PHE A 992 -45.17 9.13 5.55
CA PHE A 992 -44.57 10.17 6.39
C PHE A 992 -45.69 11.06 6.98
N PRO A 993 -45.93 11.03 8.30
CA PRO A 993 -46.92 11.90 8.93
C PRO A 993 -46.57 13.39 8.77
N ARG A 994 -47.59 14.26 8.78
CA ARG A 994 -47.42 15.71 8.85
C ARG A 994 -47.87 16.16 10.24
N MET A 995 -46.92 16.63 11.06
CA MET A 995 -47.16 16.98 12.47
C MET A 995 -46.83 18.44 12.79
N ASN A 996 -47.40 18.97 13.87
CA ASN A 996 -47.10 20.31 14.37
C ASN A 996 -45.97 20.31 15.42
N ASP A 997 -45.70 21.50 15.97
CA ASP A 997 -44.82 21.76 17.11
C ASP A 997 -45.11 20.89 18.35
N LYS A 998 -46.35 20.42 18.50
CA LYS A 998 -46.83 19.56 19.60
C LYS A 998 -46.88 18.07 19.23
N PHE A 999 -46.27 17.68 18.10
CA PHE A 999 -46.27 16.32 17.55
C PHE A 999 -47.67 15.73 17.25
N SER A 1000 -48.70 16.58 17.16
CA SER A 1000 -50.05 16.19 16.72
C SER A 1000 -50.15 16.23 15.20
N ASN A 1001 -50.87 15.28 14.61
CA ASN A 1001 -51.13 15.25 13.16
C ASN A 1001 -51.87 16.53 12.72
N MET A 1002 -51.33 17.23 11.71
CA MET A 1002 -51.93 18.45 11.13
C MET A 1002 -52.84 18.14 9.95
N THR A 1003 -52.37 17.30 9.03
CA THR A 1003 -52.98 17.05 7.72
C THR A 1003 -52.66 15.62 7.25
N LYS A 1004 -53.21 15.20 6.10
CA LYS A 1004 -52.97 13.85 5.54
C LYS A 1004 -51.47 13.58 5.39
N ALA A 1005 -51.03 12.42 5.88
CA ALA A 1005 -49.66 11.95 5.73
C ALA A 1005 -49.26 11.80 4.25
N VAL A 1006 -48.00 12.08 3.94
CA VAL A 1006 -47.43 11.94 2.60
C VAL A 1006 -47.21 10.44 2.31
N ASN A 1007 -47.88 9.92 1.28
CA ASN A 1007 -47.68 8.54 0.83
C ASN A 1007 -46.38 8.44 0.01
N LEU A 1008 -45.43 7.62 0.47
CA LEU A 1008 -44.14 7.40 -0.20
C LEU A 1008 -44.34 6.89 -1.64
N THR A 1009 -45.29 5.98 -1.86
CA THR A 1009 -45.62 5.41 -3.18
C THR A 1009 -46.02 6.47 -4.22
N GLU A 1010 -46.69 7.55 -3.78
CA GLU A 1010 -47.13 8.65 -4.65
C GLU A 1010 -46.04 9.72 -4.87
N HIS A 1011 -45.00 9.74 -4.02
CA HIS A 1011 -44.08 10.87 -3.88
C HIS A 1011 -42.61 10.56 -4.19
N PHE A 1012 -42.30 9.38 -4.73
CA PHE A 1012 -41.00 9.12 -5.33
C PHE A 1012 -40.65 10.13 -6.44
N SER A 1013 -39.45 10.72 -6.39
CA SER A 1013 -38.95 11.77 -7.29
C SER A 1013 -39.93 12.96 -7.43
N ASN A 1014 -40.71 13.28 -6.39
CA ASN A 1014 -41.74 14.32 -6.42
C ASN A 1014 -41.68 15.22 -5.16
N PRO A 1015 -40.98 16.38 -5.23
CA PRO A 1015 -40.85 17.31 -4.11
C PRO A 1015 -42.12 18.16 -3.86
N SER A 1016 -43.25 17.91 -4.55
CA SER A 1016 -44.49 18.69 -4.38
C SER A 1016 -44.93 18.94 -2.92
N PRO A 1017 -44.81 17.98 -1.98
CA PRO A 1017 -45.17 18.19 -0.57
C PRO A 1017 -44.38 19.29 0.15
N ILE A 1018 -43.18 19.64 -0.34
CA ILE A 1018 -42.36 20.75 0.19
C ILE A 1018 -43.02 22.11 -0.11
N TYR A 1019 -43.79 22.19 -1.20
CA TYR A 1019 -44.46 23.41 -1.67
C TYR A 1019 -45.85 23.65 -1.04
N GLU A 1020 -46.36 22.71 -0.24
CA GLU A 1020 -47.72 22.75 0.30
C GLU A 1020 -47.79 23.61 1.57
N LYS A 1021 -47.80 24.94 1.39
CA LYS A 1021 -47.88 25.92 2.49
C LYS A 1021 -48.97 25.58 3.51
N ASN A 1022 -50.19 25.31 3.05
CA ASN A 1022 -51.34 25.05 3.91
C ASN A 1022 -51.27 23.69 4.65
N ASN A 1023 -50.41 22.77 4.22
CA ASN A 1023 -50.17 21.49 4.87
C ASN A 1023 -48.93 21.50 5.81
N GLY A 1024 -48.33 22.68 6.03
CA GLY A 1024 -47.11 22.83 6.84
C GLY A 1024 -45.81 22.46 6.11
N HIS A 1025 -45.82 22.43 4.77
CA HIS A 1025 -44.62 22.42 3.91
C HIS A 1025 -43.55 21.38 4.33
N MET A 1026 -42.28 21.75 4.50
CA MET A 1026 -41.22 20.81 4.91
C MET A 1026 -41.17 20.60 6.43
N GLU A 1027 -41.49 21.63 7.21
CA GLU A 1027 -41.46 21.61 8.67
C GLU A 1027 -42.41 20.55 9.25
N SER A 1028 -43.62 20.38 8.71
CA SER A 1028 -44.54 19.35 9.21
C SER A 1028 -44.08 17.92 8.92
N ILE A 1029 -43.28 17.72 7.85
CA ILE A 1029 -42.64 16.44 7.54
C ILE A 1029 -41.46 16.20 8.48
N LEU A 1030 -40.66 17.23 8.79
CA LEU A 1030 -39.59 17.15 9.79
C LEU A 1030 -40.13 16.77 11.17
N MET A 1031 -41.22 17.42 11.60
CA MET A 1031 -41.91 17.07 12.85
C MET A 1031 -42.49 15.66 12.82
N GLY A 1032 -42.93 15.15 11.66
CA GLY A 1032 -43.37 13.76 11.51
C GLY A 1032 -42.25 12.71 11.57
N LEU A 1033 -41.06 13.04 11.03
CA LEU A 1033 -39.86 12.19 11.11
C LEU A 1033 -39.32 12.07 12.55
N ILE A 1034 -39.45 13.15 13.34
CA ILE A 1034 -39.06 13.20 14.76
C ILE A 1034 -40.18 12.63 15.65
N GLY A 1035 -41.44 12.92 15.34
CA GLY A 1035 -42.60 12.57 16.18
C GLY A 1035 -43.14 11.15 16.05
N THR A 1036 -42.67 10.36 15.08
CA THR A 1036 -43.13 8.98 14.90
C THR A 1036 -42.00 7.97 14.82
N ASN A 1037 -42.25 6.78 15.35
CA ASN A 1037 -41.33 5.65 15.40
C ASN A 1037 -40.92 5.19 13.99
N SER A 1038 -39.71 4.68 13.80
CA SER A 1038 -39.36 3.95 12.58
C SER A 1038 -40.14 2.64 12.49
N MET A 1039 -40.08 1.95 11.34
CA MET A 1039 -40.34 0.51 11.34
C MET A 1039 -39.21 -0.22 12.12
N ALA A 1040 -39.44 -1.46 12.53
CA ALA A 1040 -38.48 -2.25 13.30
C ALA A 1040 -37.30 -2.73 12.43
N PHE A 1041 -36.16 -3.03 13.07
CA PHE A 1041 -35.10 -3.79 12.41
C PHE A 1041 -35.44 -5.28 12.46
N ASP A 1042 -36.13 -5.75 11.43
CA ASP A 1042 -36.47 -7.16 11.25
C ASP A 1042 -36.49 -7.54 9.76
N ARG A 1043 -37.15 -8.65 9.40
CA ARG A 1043 -37.24 -9.11 8.02
C ARG A 1043 -38.23 -8.33 7.16
N HIS A 1044 -39.15 -7.59 7.74
CA HIS A 1044 -40.31 -7.02 7.06
C HIS A 1044 -39.95 -5.73 6.33
N ILE A 1045 -40.49 -5.54 5.12
CA ILE A 1045 -40.22 -4.37 4.28
C ILE A 1045 -41.55 -3.88 3.69
N THR A 1046 -41.80 -2.56 3.78
CA THR A 1046 -43.08 -1.97 3.34
C THR A 1046 -43.32 -2.11 1.83
N SER A 1047 -44.58 -2.35 1.41
CA SER A 1047 -44.97 -2.49 0.02
C SER A 1047 -44.57 -1.28 -0.84
N SER A 1048 -44.52 -0.08 -0.25
CA SER A 1048 -44.05 1.14 -0.93
C SER A 1048 -42.66 1.02 -1.55
N VAL A 1049 -41.74 0.25 -0.95
CA VAL A 1049 -40.42 -0.05 -1.54
C VAL A 1049 -40.27 -1.49 -2.02
N ARG A 1050 -41.14 -2.43 -1.60
CA ARG A 1050 -41.09 -3.85 -1.99
C ARG A 1050 -41.84 -4.17 -3.29
N ASN A 1051 -42.84 -3.36 -3.65
CA ASN A 1051 -43.68 -3.55 -4.84
C ASN A 1051 -43.88 -2.26 -5.65
N HIS A 1052 -43.69 -1.10 -5.02
CA HIS A 1052 -43.99 0.21 -5.63
C HIS A 1052 -42.78 1.15 -5.68
N LEU A 1053 -41.55 0.64 -5.53
CA LEU A 1053 -40.35 1.48 -5.61
C LEU A 1053 -40.31 2.19 -6.97
N PHE A 1054 -40.30 3.52 -6.93
CA PHE A 1054 -40.38 4.39 -8.11
C PHE A 1054 -41.60 4.17 -9.03
N ALA A 1055 -42.67 3.52 -8.59
CA ALA A 1055 -43.93 3.43 -9.34
C ALA A 1055 -44.46 4.83 -9.69
N LYS A 1056 -45.30 4.95 -10.74
CA LYS A 1056 -46.06 6.18 -11.03
C LYS A 1056 -47.54 5.98 -10.70
N PRO A 1057 -48.24 7.00 -10.17
CA PRO A 1057 -49.67 6.90 -9.84
C PRO A 1057 -50.53 6.44 -11.02
N GLY A 1058 -51.54 5.61 -10.74
CA GLY A 1058 -52.54 5.17 -11.72
C GLY A 1058 -52.20 3.91 -12.53
N GLY A 1059 -50.93 3.48 -12.58
CA GLY A 1059 -50.53 2.26 -13.29
C GLY A 1059 -50.43 1.04 -12.36
N PRO A 1060 -51.28 0.00 -12.50
CA PRO A 1060 -51.11 -1.24 -11.73
C PRO A 1060 -49.77 -1.87 -12.10
N LEU A 1061 -49.04 -2.35 -11.09
CA LEU A 1061 -47.81 -3.14 -11.28
C LEU A 1061 -46.78 -2.36 -12.14
N THR A 1062 -46.34 -1.20 -11.66
CA THR A 1062 -45.36 -0.34 -12.36
C THR A 1062 -44.05 -0.11 -11.58
N GLY A 1063 -43.94 -0.62 -10.35
CA GLY A 1063 -42.80 -0.40 -9.46
C GLY A 1063 -41.79 -1.53 -9.39
N LEU A 1064 -40.61 -1.23 -8.85
CA LEU A 1064 -39.55 -2.19 -8.56
C LEU A 1064 -39.66 -2.74 -7.12
N ASP A 1065 -38.81 -3.73 -6.84
CA ASP A 1065 -38.65 -4.35 -5.52
C ASP A 1065 -37.25 -4.06 -4.96
N LEU A 1066 -37.17 -3.16 -3.99
CA LEU A 1066 -35.90 -2.74 -3.37
C LEU A 1066 -35.15 -3.92 -2.74
N ALA A 1067 -35.85 -4.88 -2.13
CA ALA A 1067 -35.22 -6.03 -1.50
C ALA A 1067 -34.61 -6.97 -2.56
N ALA A 1068 -35.34 -7.25 -3.64
CA ALA A 1068 -34.81 -8.02 -4.76
C ALA A 1068 -33.65 -7.30 -5.46
N VAL A 1069 -33.73 -5.97 -5.65
CA VAL A 1069 -32.64 -5.15 -6.22
C VAL A 1069 -31.39 -5.21 -5.35
N ASN A 1070 -31.50 -5.13 -4.01
CA ASN A 1070 -30.34 -5.26 -3.11
C ASN A 1070 -29.70 -6.66 -3.19
N ILE A 1071 -30.52 -7.73 -3.13
CA ILE A 1071 -30.05 -9.12 -3.26
C ILE A 1071 -29.35 -9.33 -4.61
N GLN A 1072 -29.91 -8.80 -5.70
CA GLN A 1072 -29.33 -8.91 -7.04
C GLN A 1072 -28.07 -8.05 -7.20
N ARG A 1073 -27.99 -6.87 -6.55
CA ARG A 1073 -26.79 -6.03 -6.48
C ARG A 1073 -25.65 -6.74 -5.74
N GLY A 1074 -25.92 -7.42 -4.63
CA GLY A 1074 -24.93 -8.28 -3.96
C GLY A 1074 -24.39 -9.39 -4.88
N ARG A 1075 -25.23 -9.95 -5.76
CA ARG A 1075 -24.82 -10.94 -6.78
C ARG A 1075 -24.00 -10.29 -7.91
N ASP A 1076 -24.36 -9.09 -8.36
CA ASP A 1076 -23.65 -8.31 -9.40
C ASP A 1076 -22.29 -7.75 -8.94
N HIS A 1077 -22.12 -7.53 -7.63
CA HIS A 1077 -20.85 -7.13 -7.03
C HIS A 1077 -20.00 -8.33 -6.59
N GLY A 1078 -20.48 -9.57 -6.80
CA GLY A 1078 -19.73 -10.80 -6.50
C GLY A 1078 -19.54 -11.07 -5.00
N VAL A 1079 -20.50 -10.69 -4.15
CA VAL A 1079 -20.37 -10.82 -2.69
C VAL A 1079 -20.43 -12.29 -2.24
N GLN A 1080 -19.53 -12.67 -1.34
CA GLN A 1080 -19.43 -14.02 -0.76
C GLN A 1080 -20.68 -14.45 0.04
N ALA A 1081 -20.77 -15.75 0.37
CA ALA A 1081 -21.85 -16.27 1.22
C ALA A 1081 -21.77 -15.68 2.65
N TYR A 1082 -22.93 -15.52 3.32
CA TYR A 1082 -23.00 -14.95 4.67
C TYR A 1082 -22.02 -15.60 5.67
N ASN A 1083 -21.90 -16.94 5.65
CA ASN A 1083 -21.00 -17.67 6.55
C ASN A 1083 -19.51 -17.35 6.32
N ALA A 1084 -19.12 -16.89 5.13
CA ALA A 1084 -17.72 -16.51 4.85
C ALA A 1084 -17.26 -15.28 5.64
N TYR A 1085 -18.19 -14.47 6.16
CA TYR A 1085 -17.92 -13.31 7.02
C TYR A 1085 -18.12 -13.60 8.52
N ARG A 1086 -18.26 -14.89 8.89
CA ARG A 1086 -18.46 -15.34 10.29
C ARG A 1086 -17.27 -16.16 10.84
N HIS A 1087 -16.19 -16.24 10.07
CA HIS A 1087 -14.94 -16.91 10.37
C HIS A 1087 -13.79 -15.93 10.19
#